data_AF-A0A2V9YMT1-F1
#
_entry.id   AF-A0A2V9YMT1-F1
#
_cell.length_a   1.000
_cell.length_b   1.000
_cell.length_c   1.000
_cell.angle_alpha   90.00
_cell.angle_beta   90.00
_cell.angle_gamma   90.00
#
_symmetry.space_group_name_H-M   'P 1'
#
loop_
_entity.id
_entity.type
_entity.pdbx_description
1 polymer ?
#
loop_
_entity_poly.entity_id
_entity_poly.type
_entity_poly.pdbx_seq_one_letter_code
_entity_poly.pdbx_strand_id
1 'polypeptide(L)'
;MAPSRVVGSTSAQSKAHHCDNDPITFDQVLDRELDRVNDSRTKRDVPVEAHPDNLIGLAFSGGGIRSATFNLGILQALAQKGLLRKFDYLSTVSGGGYIGSWLAALTRRLTAPMAVPSFDEVEKALSPCKYEPLRRSETPVVHWLRLYSNYLTPHTGVVSGDTWAMIGTWLRNVILNQAILGMIFVSAFVLCQSALLPLVKMEDNDDGMNFLIAGGIVLFLACVSMAVNVVVEAPPHEIPKTWFQRIKAWLRRIQVTLTVMLPFVVACVLLNCALWQNLYFADKSIGLWAAAGAVFYFVVWGIVALMALGRRKLRQLHGKPIKLMISVTALLVFSPVAGAAGGCLLFAYALLLRHLPSWIDTSTDWVVVVFGSGVLMVITLLAGILHLGLVGRGSMDVVREWWARLGGYLMLITLGWLLLAGTSAFAPLGVRWLFTFKLSSFTAIGFWVLHNFAGVKAASSVKTSGKNTYDPNAKKDSAAPSDSKAESGSWISKVLESPRVLNAVAKAAPYVFIVGLVLLLSTAVHIATGLAFHFEDTAKLWSLNSGLKLPALSEQYWAILEGAPRVWLPCIGGIFILAAIGLSWRVDVNDFSLHHFYRNRLVRCYLGASNPERMPEPFTGFDPGDDVALCELADNYPGPYPILNAALNITGGEELGYATRRAKSFAFTPLFCGYELGASGEGMQRFSCTDGFLPSYSKTECGRSAAGLGKFGAEGGISLGTAMAISGAAASPNMGYHTNPATAFFMALFDVRLGWWMGNSRDPKKWKSTGPALGLGYLFSEVIANSDQQKGYVYLSDGGHFENLAVYELIRRRCRVIVACDADADGSYQFDNLVSLIEKARTDFGARIEIDYGSTRPSDGGRESQHNCVSGTIYYDPHDPTDTGTLILIKAGMPVRGAAPSGPCDRKLPDDVWRYCDQHPTFPHESTADQWFDEWQFESYRALGEYIGCNAADGIRKAIDDTLELSKPRPVPIAESSDDLAAVSG
;
A
#
# COMPACT_ATOMS: atom_id res chain seq x y z
N MET A 1 -0.67 22.59 72.98
CA MET A 1 0.40 22.36 71.98
C MET A 1 0.58 23.63 71.18
N ALA A 2 1.63 24.38 71.54
CA ALA A 2 2.25 25.39 70.69
C ALA A 2 3.17 24.69 69.64
N PRO A 3 3.92 25.38 68.77
CA PRO A 3 3.46 25.85 67.47
C PRO A 3 4.45 25.56 66.30
N SER A 4 4.04 25.97 65.09
CA SER A 4 4.84 26.54 63.99
C SER A 4 5.95 25.73 63.28
N ARG A 5 5.83 25.61 61.95
CA ARG A 5 6.90 25.95 60.99
C ARG A 5 6.38 26.10 59.54
N VAL A 6 6.34 27.37 59.10
CA VAL A 6 6.71 27.92 57.79
C VAL A 6 6.68 26.97 56.58
N VAL A 7 5.71 27.20 55.68
CA VAL A 7 5.74 26.73 54.28
C VAL A 7 6.29 27.87 53.43
N GLY A 8 7.51 27.68 52.93
CA GLY A 8 8.12 28.54 51.92
C GLY A 8 7.57 28.24 50.54
N SER A 9 7.30 29.31 49.80
CA SER A 9 6.81 29.35 48.43
C SER A 9 7.75 28.66 47.43
N THR A 10 7.24 27.64 46.72
CA THR A 10 7.72 27.28 45.39
C THR A 10 6.60 27.60 44.39
N SER A 11 6.73 28.73 43.71
CA SER A 11 5.96 29.04 42.52
C SER A 11 6.41 28.11 41.38
N ALA A 12 5.88 26.89 41.36
CA ALA A 12 5.89 26.07 40.16
C ALA A 12 4.90 26.74 39.18
N GLN A 13 5.45 27.52 38.24
CA GLN A 13 4.73 27.94 37.05
C GLN A 13 4.29 26.67 36.30
N SER A 14 3.03 26.30 36.52
CA SER A 14 2.22 25.54 35.58
C SER A 14 2.15 26.32 34.26
N LYS A 15 3.16 26.15 33.40
CA LYS A 15 2.98 26.41 31.98
C LYS A 15 2.20 25.23 31.43
N ALA A 16 0.89 25.39 31.38
CA ALA A 16 0.04 24.62 30.51
C ALA A 16 0.56 24.77 29.07
N HIS A 17 1.31 23.78 28.57
CA HIS A 17 1.58 23.64 27.16
C HIS A 17 0.25 23.38 26.45
N HIS A 18 -0.34 24.42 25.86
CA HIS A 18 -1.28 24.26 24.75
C HIS A 18 -0.52 23.51 23.65
N CYS A 19 -0.78 22.21 23.50
CA CYS A 19 -0.22 21.43 22.40
C CYS A 19 -0.92 21.79 21.09
N ASP A 20 -0.22 22.54 20.23
CA ASP A 20 -0.41 22.55 18.78
C ASP A 20 -0.31 21.10 18.27
N ASN A 21 -1.46 20.45 18.12
CA ASN A 21 -1.60 19.09 17.58
C ASN A 21 -1.99 19.10 16.08
N ASP A 22 -2.06 20.28 15.47
CA ASP A 22 -2.44 20.43 14.08
C ASP A 22 -1.26 20.09 13.16
N PRO A 23 -1.51 19.49 11.98
CA PRO A 23 -0.45 19.20 11.03
C PRO A 23 0.22 20.50 10.57
N ILE A 24 1.50 20.43 10.25
CA ILE A 24 2.32 21.55 9.76
C ILE A 24 2.85 21.31 8.34
N THR A 25 3.38 22.37 7.72
CA THR A 25 4.04 22.33 6.40
C THR A 25 5.49 21.88 6.53
N PHE A 26 6.12 21.52 5.40
CA PHE A 26 7.52 21.07 5.42
C PHE A 26 8.49 22.19 5.82
N ASP A 27 8.26 23.44 5.41
CA ASP A 27 9.14 24.56 5.78
C ASP A 27 9.21 24.73 7.31
N GLN A 28 8.06 24.63 7.97
CA GLN A 28 7.96 24.65 9.43
C GLN A 28 8.63 23.43 10.10
N VAL A 29 8.69 22.29 9.41
CA VAL A 29 9.44 21.11 9.88
C VAL A 29 10.94 21.40 9.79
N LEU A 30 11.41 21.89 8.64
CA LEU A 30 12.82 22.18 8.40
C LEU A 30 13.38 23.19 9.41
N ASP A 31 12.65 24.28 9.68
CA ASP A 31 13.05 25.27 10.69
C ASP A 31 13.29 24.64 12.06
N ARG A 32 12.37 23.75 12.49
CA ARG A 32 12.47 23.06 13.79
C ARG A 32 13.54 21.96 13.80
N GLU A 33 13.81 21.34 12.65
CA GLU A 33 14.90 20.38 12.52
C GLU A 33 16.27 21.07 12.62
N LEU A 34 16.43 22.25 12.01
CA LEU A 34 17.67 23.03 12.06
C LEU A 34 18.11 23.36 13.49
N ASP A 35 17.16 23.69 14.37
CA ASP A 35 17.44 23.90 15.80
C ASP A 35 18.09 22.65 16.45
N ARG A 36 17.64 21.45 16.05
CA ARG A 36 18.18 20.17 16.57
C ARG A 36 19.49 19.79 15.93
N VAL A 37 19.67 20.10 14.66
CA VAL A 37 20.95 19.94 13.98
C VAL A 37 22.01 20.85 14.62
N ASN A 38 21.66 22.08 14.96
CA ASN A 38 22.55 23.03 15.66
C ASN A 38 22.99 22.53 17.05
N ASP A 39 22.03 22.05 17.85
CA ASP A 39 22.32 21.42 19.15
C ASP A 39 23.23 20.18 18.99
N SER A 40 22.97 19.34 17.99
CA SER A 40 23.80 18.18 17.67
C SER A 40 25.21 18.55 17.20
N ARG A 41 25.36 19.59 16.34
CA ARG A 41 26.67 20.09 15.89
C ARG A 41 27.53 20.58 17.05
N THR A 42 26.91 21.31 17.98
CA THR A 42 27.58 21.80 19.20
C THR A 42 28.12 20.63 20.03
N LYS A 43 27.35 19.57 20.19
CA LYS A 43 27.75 18.35 20.94
C LYS A 43 28.79 17.49 20.21
N ARG A 44 28.99 17.70 18.91
CA ARG A 44 29.99 17.00 18.07
C ARG A 44 31.24 17.83 17.80
N ASP A 45 31.35 19.00 18.42
CA ASP A 45 32.43 19.97 18.22
C ASP A 45 32.57 20.45 16.75
N VAL A 46 31.45 20.64 16.06
CA VAL A 46 31.43 21.25 14.72
C VAL A 46 31.33 22.78 14.86
N PRO A 47 32.35 23.56 14.45
CA PRO A 47 32.50 24.97 14.83
C PRO A 47 31.62 25.97 14.05
N VAL A 48 30.67 25.48 13.26
CA VAL A 48 29.85 26.30 12.34
C VAL A 48 28.38 25.95 12.54
N GLU A 49 27.54 26.97 12.76
CA GLU A 49 26.08 26.79 12.83
C GLU A 49 25.51 26.25 11.51
N ALA A 50 24.52 25.38 11.63
CA ALA A 50 23.75 24.82 10.55
C ALA A 50 22.83 25.88 9.94
N HIS A 51 23.03 26.08 8.64
CA HIS A 51 22.17 26.87 7.76
C HIS A 51 21.83 26.03 6.53
N PRO A 52 20.71 26.31 5.84
CA PRO A 52 20.33 25.60 4.61
C PRO A 52 21.48 25.41 3.60
N ASP A 53 22.38 26.40 3.51
CA ASP A 53 23.49 26.41 2.54
C ASP A 53 24.71 25.57 2.95
N ASN A 54 24.73 25.00 4.15
CA ASN A 54 25.88 24.24 4.67
C ASN A 54 25.54 22.88 5.28
N LEU A 55 24.33 22.36 5.00
CA LEU A 55 23.88 21.07 5.52
C LEU A 55 24.60 19.91 4.82
N ILE A 56 24.98 18.90 5.60
CA ILE A 56 25.72 17.72 5.13
C ILE A 56 24.90 16.47 5.41
N GLY A 57 24.57 15.70 4.38
CA GLY A 57 23.76 14.48 4.48
C GLY A 57 24.53 13.21 4.15
N LEU A 58 24.29 12.16 4.92
CA LEU A 58 24.68 10.79 4.62
C LEU A 58 23.43 9.98 4.24
N ALA A 59 23.49 9.25 3.14
CA ALA A 59 22.39 8.43 2.65
C ALA A 59 22.80 6.96 2.52
N PHE A 60 22.01 6.06 3.12
CA PHE A 60 22.18 4.61 3.00
C PHE A 60 21.02 3.98 2.25
N SER A 61 21.34 3.33 1.14
CA SER A 61 20.35 2.72 0.25
C SER A 61 19.67 1.49 0.86
N GLY A 62 18.57 1.08 0.25
CA GLY A 62 17.98 -0.24 0.50
C GLY A 62 18.81 -1.40 -0.05
N GLY A 63 18.36 -2.63 0.24
CA GLY A 63 19.06 -3.86 -0.14
C GLY A 63 19.05 -4.98 0.90
N GLY A 64 18.27 -4.84 1.98
CA GLY A 64 18.20 -5.80 3.08
C GLY A 64 19.52 -5.90 3.87
N ILE A 65 19.81 -7.08 4.41
CA ILE A 65 21.04 -7.32 5.20
C ILE A 65 22.33 -6.96 4.45
N ARG A 66 22.39 -7.21 3.13
CA ARG A 66 23.54 -6.82 2.28
C ARG A 66 23.90 -5.34 2.44
N SER A 67 22.89 -4.48 2.28
CA SER A 67 23.08 -3.03 2.41
C SER A 67 23.46 -2.65 3.84
N ALA A 68 22.82 -3.26 4.85
CA ALA A 68 23.15 -3.00 6.25
C ALA A 68 24.61 -3.32 6.57
N THR A 69 25.11 -4.47 6.12
CA THR A 69 26.48 -4.94 6.37
C THR A 69 27.53 -4.14 5.59
N PHE A 70 27.27 -3.81 4.33
CA PHE A 70 28.15 -2.94 3.54
C PHE A 70 28.27 -1.54 4.17
N ASN A 71 27.13 -0.94 4.54
CA ASN A 71 27.10 0.39 5.15
C ASN A 71 27.68 0.41 6.56
N LEU A 72 27.64 -0.71 7.31
CA LEU A 72 28.41 -0.86 8.55
C LEU A 72 29.90 -0.64 8.28
N GLY A 73 30.46 -1.26 7.23
CA GLY A 73 31.84 -1.02 6.82
C GLY A 73 32.13 0.45 6.50
N ILE A 74 31.23 1.12 5.78
CA ILE A 74 31.34 2.56 5.48
C ILE A 74 31.34 3.39 6.77
N LEU A 75 30.46 3.09 7.74
CA LEU A 75 30.44 3.77 9.04
C LEU A 75 31.76 3.59 9.79
N GLN A 76 32.34 2.39 9.77
CA GLN A 76 33.64 2.12 10.40
C GLN A 76 34.75 2.95 9.75
N ALA A 77 34.75 3.07 8.42
CA ALA A 77 35.71 3.89 7.69
C ALA A 77 35.57 5.38 8.00
N LEU A 78 34.33 5.91 8.01
CA LEU A 78 34.06 7.31 8.35
C LEU A 78 34.44 7.63 9.80
N ALA A 79 34.17 6.72 10.74
CA ALA A 79 34.56 6.86 12.15
C ALA A 79 36.08 6.85 12.34
N GLN A 80 36.80 5.90 11.71
CA GLN A 80 38.27 5.85 11.74
C GLN A 80 38.93 7.14 11.23
N LYS A 81 38.26 7.83 10.30
CA LYS A 81 38.72 9.08 9.71
C LYS A 81 38.21 10.32 10.44
N GLY A 82 37.39 10.17 11.49
CA GLY A 82 36.77 11.29 12.22
C GLY A 82 35.84 12.14 11.34
N LEU A 83 35.26 11.53 10.29
CA LEU A 83 34.33 12.19 9.38
C LEU A 83 32.87 12.00 9.79
N LEU A 84 32.55 10.92 10.51
CA LEU A 84 31.18 10.61 10.89
C LEU A 84 30.54 11.73 11.73
N ARG A 85 31.31 12.34 12.63
CA ARG A 85 30.88 13.50 13.42
C ARG A 85 30.52 14.75 12.60
N LYS A 86 30.83 14.83 11.31
CA LYS A 86 30.56 16.03 10.48
C LYS A 86 29.21 15.98 9.74
N PHE A 87 28.49 14.85 9.77
CA PHE A 87 27.22 14.71 9.05
C PHE A 87 26.03 15.20 9.87
N ASP A 88 25.16 16.03 9.28
CA ASP A 88 23.98 16.57 9.96
C ASP A 88 22.78 15.64 9.90
N TYR A 89 22.58 15.00 8.74
CA TYR A 89 21.46 14.11 8.50
C TYR A 89 21.95 12.71 8.14
N LEU A 90 21.25 11.70 8.64
CA LEU A 90 21.37 10.31 8.21
C LEU A 90 20.05 9.84 7.61
N SER A 91 19.96 9.87 6.29
CA SER A 91 18.80 9.42 5.54
C SER A 91 18.93 7.97 5.13
N THR A 92 17.90 7.17 5.35
CA THR A 92 17.99 5.72 5.19
C THR A 92 16.75 5.12 4.55
N VAL A 93 16.95 4.03 3.82
CA VAL A 93 15.89 3.21 3.23
C VAL A 93 16.16 1.74 3.52
N SER A 94 15.14 0.98 3.91
CA SER A 94 15.19 -0.49 4.00
C SER A 94 16.39 -1.01 4.79
N GLY A 95 17.28 -1.80 4.17
CA GLY A 95 18.52 -2.29 4.77
C GLY A 95 19.43 -1.20 5.36
N GLY A 96 19.53 -0.03 4.71
CA GLY A 96 20.21 1.13 5.27
C GLY A 96 19.54 1.65 6.54
N GLY A 97 18.22 1.49 6.65
CA GLY A 97 17.44 1.79 7.85
C GLY A 97 17.78 0.87 9.02
N TYR A 98 18.18 -0.37 8.76
CA TYR A 98 18.59 -1.30 9.82
C TYR A 98 19.83 -0.78 10.55
N ILE A 99 20.88 -0.46 9.78
CA ILE A 99 22.15 -0.01 10.33
C ILE A 99 22.08 1.44 10.81
N GLY A 100 21.31 2.30 10.14
CA GLY A 100 21.10 3.68 10.59
C GLY A 100 20.33 3.76 11.90
N SER A 101 19.30 2.92 12.09
CA SER A 101 18.58 2.82 13.36
C SER A 101 19.46 2.25 14.47
N TRP A 102 20.29 1.26 14.15
CA TRP A 102 21.31 0.76 15.09
C TRP A 102 22.28 1.86 15.52
N LEU A 103 22.81 2.66 14.59
CA LEU A 103 23.71 3.77 14.91
C LEU A 103 23.01 4.81 15.79
N ALA A 104 21.76 5.15 15.49
CA ALA A 104 20.99 6.10 16.27
C ALA A 104 20.72 5.60 17.70
N ALA A 105 20.31 4.34 17.85
CA ALA A 105 20.11 3.72 19.15
C ALA A 105 21.43 3.59 19.93
N LEU A 106 22.53 3.19 19.27
CA LEU A 106 23.86 3.11 19.87
C LEU A 106 24.33 4.47 20.36
N THR A 107 24.19 5.51 19.54
CA THR A 107 24.55 6.88 19.91
C THR A 107 23.78 7.31 21.15
N ARG A 108 22.45 7.15 21.14
CA ARG A 108 21.59 7.49 22.29
C ARG A 108 22.02 6.76 23.56
N ARG A 109 22.29 5.46 23.48
CA ARG A 109 22.61 4.63 24.66
C ARG A 109 24.01 4.89 25.21
N LEU A 110 25.00 5.15 24.36
CA LEU A 110 26.36 5.50 24.81
C LEU A 110 26.41 6.91 25.42
N THR A 111 25.54 7.82 24.96
CA THR A 111 25.59 9.22 25.38
C THR A 111 24.62 9.56 26.51
N ALA A 112 23.56 8.76 26.71
CA ALA A 112 22.57 8.94 27.78
C ALA A 112 23.12 8.97 29.22
N PRO A 113 24.12 8.15 29.62
CA PRO A 113 24.61 8.11 31.00
C PRO A 113 25.54 9.28 31.34
N MET A 114 25.97 10.07 30.35
CA MET A 114 27.02 11.09 30.53
C MET A 114 26.42 12.46 30.88
N ALA A 115 27.03 13.14 31.86
CA ALA A 115 26.69 14.54 32.17
C ALA A 115 26.98 15.49 30.99
N VAL A 116 27.95 15.14 30.14
CA VAL A 116 28.21 15.77 28.83
C VAL A 116 28.34 14.65 27.78
N PRO A 117 27.38 14.50 26.87
CA PRO A 117 27.42 13.45 25.86
C PRO A 117 28.51 13.74 24.82
N SER A 118 29.51 12.86 24.68
CA SER A 118 30.54 12.95 23.63
C SER A 118 30.32 11.91 22.54
N PHE A 119 30.36 12.37 21.28
CA PHE A 119 30.27 11.51 20.10
C PHE A 119 31.56 10.68 19.87
N ASP A 120 32.66 11.00 20.56
CA ASP A 120 33.93 10.28 20.45
C ASP A 120 33.80 8.80 20.82
N GLU A 121 32.99 8.49 21.84
CA GLU A 121 32.77 7.10 22.27
C GLU A 121 32.05 6.27 21.19
N VAL A 122 31.19 6.92 20.39
CA VAL A 122 30.52 6.27 19.25
C VAL A 122 31.54 5.97 18.14
N GLU A 123 32.38 6.94 17.78
CA GLU A 123 33.43 6.73 16.77
C GLU A 123 34.48 5.69 17.22
N LYS A 124 34.80 5.64 18.52
CA LYS A 124 35.65 4.60 19.11
C LYS A 124 35.00 3.22 19.05
N ALA A 125 33.70 3.11 19.36
CA ALA A 125 32.96 1.85 19.30
C ALA A 125 32.87 1.27 17.87
N LEU A 126 32.89 2.14 16.85
CA LEU A 126 32.89 1.78 15.44
C LEU A 126 34.29 1.54 14.87
N SER A 127 35.33 2.11 15.48
CA SER A 127 36.70 1.91 15.05
C SER A 127 37.20 0.51 15.47
N PRO A 128 37.60 -0.37 14.54
CA PRO A 128 38.21 -1.65 14.90
C PRO A 128 39.49 -1.38 15.70
N CYS A 129 39.62 -1.94 16.90
CA CYS A 129 40.86 -1.85 17.65
C CYS A 129 41.98 -2.57 16.88
N LYS A 130 43.18 -1.97 16.85
CA LYS A 130 44.40 -2.70 16.49
C LYS A 130 44.47 -3.97 17.36
N TYR A 131 44.94 -5.08 16.79
CA TYR A 131 45.09 -6.34 17.52
C TYR A 131 45.84 -6.11 18.85
N GLU A 132 45.13 -6.25 19.97
CA GLU A 132 45.69 -6.19 21.32
C GLU A 132 45.71 -7.63 21.87
N PRO A 133 46.88 -8.22 22.17
CA PRO A 133 46.98 -9.63 22.60
C PRO A 133 46.16 -10.01 23.85
N LEU A 134 45.72 -9.02 24.63
CA LEU A 134 45.05 -9.20 25.93
C LEU A 134 43.57 -8.75 25.94
N ARG A 135 43.03 -8.25 24.82
CA ARG A 135 41.62 -7.87 24.67
C ARG A 135 41.07 -8.47 23.39
N ARG A 136 39.80 -8.92 23.38
CA ARG A 136 39.10 -9.21 22.12
C ARG A 136 39.15 -7.94 21.26
N SER A 137 39.70 -8.03 20.05
CA SER A 137 39.93 -6.88 19.16
C SER A 137 38.65 -6.27 18.59
N GLU A 138 37.53 -6.99 18.68
CA GLU A 138 36.22 -6.58 18.18
C GLU A 138 35.30 -6.09 19.32
N THR A 139 34.58 -5.00 19.09
CA THR A 139 33.61 -4.48 20.06
C THR A 139 32.41 -5.42 20.19
N PRO A 140 31.84 -5.60 21.41
CA PRO A 140 30.71 -6.50 21.62
C PRO A 140 29.49 -6.21 20.73
N VAL A 141 29.30 -4.94 20.38
CA VAL A 141 28.19 -4.44 19.55
C VAL A 141 28.30 -4.94 18.10
N VAL A 142 29.51 -4.93 17.52
CA VAL A 142 29.77 -5.42 16.16
C VAL A 142 29.77 -6.95 16.15
N HIS A 143 30.34 -7.57 17.18
CA HIS A 143 30.31 -9.01 17.37
C HIS A 143 28.86 -9.55 17.40
N TRP A 144 27.94 -8.83 18.04
CA TRP A 144 26.53 -9.18 18.07
C TRP A 144 25.88 -9.16 16.69
N LEU A 145 26.09 -8.08 15.91
CA LEU A 145 25.56 -8.00 14.54
C LEU A 145 26.02 -9.17 13.68
N ARG A 146 27.27 -9.63 13.88
CA ARG A 146 27.79 -10.82 13.21
C ARG A 146 27.09 -12.11 13.66
N LEU A 147 26.94 -12.32 14.97
CA LEU A 147 26.25 -13.50 15.53
C LEU A 147 24.78 -13.60 15.11
N TYR A 148 24.12 -12.47 14.89
CA TYR A 148 22.71 -12.39 14.50
C TYR A 148 22.51 -12.05 13.01
N SER A 149 23.57 -12.15 12.19
CA SER A 149 23.50 -11.93 10.73
C SER A 149 22.39 -12.78 10.08
N ASN A 150 22.17 -14.01 10.55
CA ASN A 150 20.93 -14.73 10.27
C ASN A 150 19.81 -14.35 11.26
N TYR A 151 19.19 -13.18 11.04
CA TYR A 151 18.25 -12.60 12.01
C TYR A 151 16.83 -13.19 11.95
N LEU A 152 16.38 -13.64 10.76
CA LEU A 152 15.02 -14.16 10.54
C LEU A 152 14.81 -15.51 11.21
N THR A 153 15.76 -16.44 11.02
CA THR A 153 15.75 -17.77 11.66
C THR A 153 17.19 -18.19 11.99
N PRO A 154 17.74 -17.73 13.14
CA PRO A 154 19.13 -17.98 13.53
C PRO A 154 19.55 -19.45 13.47
N HIS A 155 18.63 -20.35 13.81
CA HIS A 155 18.80 -21.79 13.56
C HIS A 155 17.93 -22.19 12.37
N THR A 156 18.55 -22.40 11.20
CA THR A 156 17.88 -22.93 10.01
C THR A 156 17.78 -24.45 10.11
N GLY A 157 16.57 -25.00 9.97
CA GLY A 157 16.35 -26.44 9.92
C GLY A 157 14.90 -26.83 10.19
N VAL A 158 14.45 -27.95 9.63
CA VAL A 158 13.07 -28.46 9.77
C VAL A 158 12.72 -28.79 11.24
N VAL A 159 13.71 -28.98 12.11
CA VAL A 159 13.53 -29.24 13.55
C VAL A 159 13.71 -27.97 14.41
N SER A 160 14.01 -26.82 13.79
CA SER A 160 14.23 -25.57 14.52
C SER A 160 12.93 -24.95 15.02
N GLY A 161 12.92 -24.56 16.30
CA GLY A 161 11.80 -23.82 16.91
C GLY A 161 11.49 -22.50 16.20
N ASP A 162 12.51 -21.80 15.67
CA ASP A 162 12.31 -20.51 14.97
C ASP A 162 11.58 -20.68 13.64
N THR A 163 11.87 -21.77 12.90
CA THR A 163 11.20 -22.06 11.62
C THR A 163 9.73 -22.39 11.85
N TRP A 164 9.42 -23.24 12.84
CA TRP A 164 8.05 -23.56 13.21
C TRP A 164 7.30 -22.38 13.85
N ALA A 165 7.99 -21.48 14.56
CA ALA A 165 7.40 -20.24 15.06
C ALA A 165 6.99 -19.31 13.91
N MET A 166 7.81 -19.20 12.86
CA MET A 166 7.47 -18.42 11.66
C MET A 166 6.27 -19.04 10.93
N ILE A 167 6.32 -20.35 10.65
CA ILE A 167 5.22 -21.08 9.98
C ILE A 167 3.94 -21.00 10.80
N GLY A 168 4.03 -21.21 12.12
CA GLY A 168 2.89 -21.14 13.03
C GLY A 168 2.26 -19.74 13.11
N THR A 169 3.09 -18.70 13.14
CA THR A 169 2.62 -17.30 13.12
C THR A 169 1.92 -16.98 11.80
N TRP A 170 2.54 -17.35 10.67
CA TRP A 170 1.95 -17.18 9.35
C TRP A 170 0.62 -17.93 9.22
N LEU A 171 0.60 -19.23 9.55
CA LEU A 171 -0.59 -20.07 9.46
C LEU A 171 -1.73 -19.55 10.34
N ARG A 172 -1.42 -19.13 11.58
CA ARG A 172 -2.39 -18.50 12.48
C ARG A 172 -3.02 -17.27 11.84
N ASN A 173 -2.21 -16.35 11.32
CA ASN A 173 -2.71 -15.10 10.73
C ASN A 173 -3.53 -15.35 9.46
N VAL A 174 -3.05 -16.22 8.57
CA VAL A 174 -3.77 -16.63 7.35
C VAL A 174 -5.11 -17.25 7.71
N ILE A 175 -5.16 -18.20 8.65
CA ILE A 175 -6.43 -18.84 9.04
C ILE A 175 -7.43 -17.81 9.57
N LEU A 176 -6.99 -16.84 10.39
CA LEU A 176 -7.88 -15.81 10.92
C LEU A 176 -8.43 -14.89 9.82
N ASN A 177 -7.58 -14.41 8.92
CA ASN A 177 -8.00 -13.56 7.81
C ASN A 177 -8.91 -14.33 6.83
N GLN A 178 -8.57 -15.58 6.53
CA GLN A 178 -9.37 -16.45 5.66
C GLN A 178 -10.71 -16.85 6.30
N ALA A 179 -10.78 -17.01 7.62
CA ALA A 179 -12.05 -17.26 8.31
C ALA A 179 -12.99 -16.06 8.17
N ILE A 180 -12.50 -14.82 8.33
CA ILE A 180 -13.29 -13.60 8.14
C ILE A 180 -13.83 -13.52 6.70
N LEU A 181 -12.96 -13.66 5.71
CA LEU A 181 -13.36 -13.63 4.29
C LEU A 181 -14.32 -14.78 3.96
N GLY A 182 -14.01 -15.99 4.43
CA GLY A 182 -14.82 -17.19 4.23
C GLY A 182 -16.23 -17.05 4.78
N MET A 183 -16.41 -16.53 6.00
CA MET A 183 -17.74 -16.29 6.57
C MET A 183 -18.56 -15.28 5.77
N ILE A 184 -17.94 -14.25 5.21
CA ILE A 184 -18.64 -13.26 4.36
C ILE A 184 -19.12 -13.91 3.06
N PHE A 185 -18.25 -14.65 2.37
CA PHE A 185 -18.61 -15.32 1.12
C PHE A 185 -19.63 -16.43 1.35
N VAL A 186 -19.45 -17.26 2.39
CA VAL A 186 -20.41 -18.29 2.78
C VAL A 186 -21.76 -17.65 3.10
N SER A 187 -21.79 -16.56 3.86
CA SER A 187 -23.02 -15.84 4.14
C SER A 187 -23.69 -15.30 2.88
N ALA A 188 -22.92 -14.72 1.95
CA ALA A 188 -23.45 -14.22 0.69
C ALA A 188 -24.13 -15.34 -0.12
N PHE A 189 -23.52 -16.52 -0.22
CA PHE A 189 -24.11 -17.68 -0.88
C PHE A 189 -25.34 -18.22 -0.12
N VAL A 190 -25.26 -18.35 1.20
CA VAL A 190 -26.38 -18.83 2.03
C VAL A 190 -27.59 -17.89 1.93
N LEU A 191 -27.37 -16.58 2.01
CA LEU A 191 -28.43 -15.56 1.87
C LEU A 191 -28.99 -15.57 0.45
N CYS A 192 -28.16 -15.72 -0.56
CA CYS A 192 -28.63 -15.83 -1.94
C CYS A 192 -29.52 -17.08 -2.14
N GLN A 193 -29.11 -18.24 -1.63
CA GLN A 193 -29.91 -19.47 -1.72
C GLN A 193 -31.23 -19.37 -0.96
N SER A 194 -31.20 -18.76 0.23
CA SER A 194 -32.34 -18.77 1.15
C SER A 194 -33.30 -17.60 0.99
N ALA A 195 -32.85 -16.42 0.57
CA ALA A 195 -33.70 -15.24 0.45
C ALA A 195 -34.39 -15.15 -0.92
N LEU A 196 -33.80 -15.71 -1.99
CA LEU A 196 -34.32 -15.51 -3.35
C LEU A 196 -35.43 -16.49 -3.73
N LEU A 197 -35.29 -17.76 -3.39
CA LEU A 197 -36.27 -18.79 -3.75
C LEU A 197 -37.66 -18.56 -3.13
N PRO A 198 -37.80 -18.13 -1.86
CA PRO A 198 -39.11 -17.83 -1.28
C PRO A 198 -39.85 -16.71 -2.01
N LEU A 199 -39.13 -15.74 -2.60
CA LEU A 199 -39.76 -14.64 -3.34
C LEU A 199 -40.49 -15.11 -4.59
N VAL A 200 -40.12 -16.28 -5.13
CA VAL A 200 -40.67 -16.82 -6.38
C VAL A 200 -41.71 -17.91 -6.12
N LYS A 201 -41.52 -18.73 -5.08
CA LYS A 201 -42.39 -19.88 -4.74
C LYS A 201 -43.54 -19.59 -3.74
N MET A 202 -43.86 -18.33 -3.46
CA MET A 202 -45.03 -18.00 -2.63
C MET A 202 -46.31 -18.33 -3.42
N GLU A 203 -47.00 -19.42 -3.03
CA GLU A 203 -48.17 -19.98 -3.71
C GLU A 203 -49.50 -19.28 -3.38
N ASP A 204 -49.53 -18.35 -2.43
CA ASP A 204 -50.76 -17.61 -2.12
C ASP A 204 -51.04 -16.53 -3.18
N ASN A 205 -52.18 -16.68 -3.86
CA ASN A 205 -52.63 -15.86 -5.00
C ASN A 205 -52.73 -14.34 -4.74
N ASP A 206 -52.63 -13.87 -3.50
CA ASP A 206 -52.74 -12.45 -3.13
C ASP A 206 -51.38 -11.71 -3.08
N ASP A 207 -50.24 -12.42 -3.04
CA ASP A 207 -48.93 -11.79 -2.80
C ASP A 207 -48.22 -11.24 -4.04
N GLY A 208 -48.48 -11.79 -5.22
CA GLY A 208 -47.81 -11.31 -6.43
C GLY A 208 -48.19 -9.87 -6.83
N MET A 209 -49.41 -9.43 -6.50
CA MET A 209 -49.81 -8.02 -6.64
C MET A 209 -49.10 -7.14 -5.59
N ASN A 210 -48.90 -7.63 -4.37
CA ASN A 210 -48.14 -6.94 -3.33
C ASN A 210 -46.68 -6.73 -3.77
N PHE A 211 -46.05 -7.72 -4.41
CA PHE A 211 -44.70 -7.57 -4.97
C PHE A 211 -44.64 -6.59 -6.14
N LEU A 212 -45.67 -6.56 -7.00
CA LEU A 212 -45.74 -5.59 -8.10
C LEU A 212 -45.81 -4.14 -7.56
N ILE A 213 -46.68 -3.92 -6.57
CA ILE A 213 -46.85 -2.61 -5.92
C ILE A 213 -45.59 -2.23 -5.16
N ALA A 214 -45.03 -3.12 -4.35
CA ALA A 214 -43.80 -2.89 -3.59
C ALA A 214 -42.62 -2.59 -4.52
N GLY A 215 -42.40 -3.41 -5.55
CA GLY A 215 -41.37 -3.21 -6.57
C GLY A 215 -41.52 -1.87 -7.29
N GLY A 216 -42.76 -1.51 -7.67
CA GLY A 216 -43.07 -0.22 -8.28
C GLY A 216 -42.79 0.98 -7.36
N ILE A 217 -43.16 0.89 -6.08
CA ILE A 217 -42.89 1.92 -5.07
C ILE A 217 -41.37 2.07 -4.83
N VAL A 218 -40.66 0.95 -4.68
CA VAL A 218 -39.20 0.98 -4.45
C VAL A 218 -38.48 1.56 -5.66
N LEU A 219 -38.88 1.18 -6.88
CA LEU A 219 -38.33 1.77 -8.12
C LEU A 219 -38.63 3.26 -8.19
N PHE A 220 -39.85 3.67 -7.87
CA PHE A 220 -40.25 5.07 -7.82
C PHE A 220 -39.39 5.86 -6.84
N LEU A 221 -39.18 5.37 -5.62
CA LEU A 221 -38.32 5.99 -4.61
C LEU A 221 -36.86 6.07 -5.08
N ALA A 222 -36.35 5.02 -5.73
CA ALA A 222 -35.00 5.01 -6.31
C ALA A 222 -34.85 6.10 -7.38
N CYS A 223 -35.81 6.22 -8.31
CA CYS A 223 -35.79 7.22 -9.37
C CYS A 223 -35.94 8.65 -8.83
N VAL A 224 -36.82 8.87 -7.84
CA VAL A 224 -36.95 10.18 -7.18
C VAL A 224 -35.66 10.54 -6.45
N SER A 225 -35.08 9.61 -5.69
CA SER A 225 -33.81 9.84 -5.00
C SER A 225 -32.69 10.14 -5.99
N MET A 226 -32.60 9.39 -7.08
CA MET A 226 -31.64 9.60 -8.17
C MET A 226 -31.72 11.04 -8.67
N ALA A 227 -32.92 11.49 -9.00
CA ALA A 227 -33.15 12.82 -9.51
C ALA A 227 -32.88 13.94 -8.50
N VAL A 228 -33.19 13.72 -7.21
CA VAL A 228 -32.79 14.64 -6.14
C VAL A 228 -31.26 14.76 -6.08
N ASN A 229 -30.53 13.64 -6.16
CA ASN A 229 -29.07 13.63 -6.11
C ASN A 229 -28.42 14.31 -7.33
N VAL A 230 -29.00 14.18 -8.53
CA VAL A 230 -28.53 14.89 -9.76
C VAL A 230 -28.61 16.42 -9.59
N VAL A 231 -29.62 16.90 -8.87
CA VAL A 231 -29.90 18.34 -8.71
C VAL A 231 -29.18 18.93 -7.47
N VAL A 232 -28.62 18.09 -6.60
CA VAL A 232 -27.87 18.54 -5.41
C VAL A 232 -26.44 18.91 -5.83
N GLU A 233 -26.19 20.22 -5.95
CA GLU A 233 -24.82 20.76 -5.97
C GLU A 233 -24.10 20.41 -4.67
N ALA A 234 -22.84 19.97 -4.80
CA ALA A 234 -21.95 19.84 -3.66
C ALA A 234 -21.82 21.22 -2.97
N PRO A 235 -21.86 21.29 -1.62
CA PRO A 235 -21.45 22.51 -0.94
C PRO A 235 -20.00 22.85 -1.35
N PRO A 236 -19.59 24.13 -1.27
CA PRO A 236 -18.19 24.51 -1.46
C PRO A 236 -17.30 23.55 -0.66
N HIS A 237 -16.16 23.17 -1.23
CA HIS A 237 -15.19 22.23 -0.66
C HIS A 237 -14.55 22.81 0.62
N GLU A 238 -15.34 23.01 1.66
CA GLU A 238 -14.84 23.27 3.00
C GLU A 238 -14.35 21.93 3.55
N ILE A 239 -13.06 21.87 3.87
CA ILE A 239 -12.44 20.75 4.57
C ILE A 239 -13.27 20.51 5.84
N PRO A 240 -13.97 19.37 5.99
CA PRO A 240 -14.90 19.16 7.10
C PRO A 240 -14.14 19.17 8.44
N LYS A 241 -14.31 20.27 9.19
CA LYS A 241 -13.59 20.52 10.46
C LYS A 241 -14.17 19.72 11.63
N THR A 242 -15.45 19.37 11.59
CA THR A 242 -16.13 18.66 12.70
C THR A 242 -16.49 17.20 12.37
N TRP A 243 -16.61 16.36 13.41
CA TRP A 243 -16.93 14.93 13.26
C TRP A 243 -18.31 14.70 12.62
N PHE A 244 -19.32 15.52 12.98
CA PHE A 244 -20.64 15.50 12.35
C PHE A 244 -20.59 15.82 10.85
N GLN A 245 -19.76 16.80 10.44
CA GLN A 245 -19.58 17.13 9.03
C GLN A 245 -18.89 16.00 8.27
N ARG A 246 -17.90 15.33 8.87
CA ARG A 246 -17.24 14.15 8.29
C ARG A 246 -18.21 12.98 8.11
N ILE A 247 -19.04 12.68 9.12
CA ILE A 247 -20.10 11.67 9.00
C ILE A 247 -21.10 12.07 7.92
N LYS A 248 -21.52 13.33 7.87
CA LYS A 248 -22.44 13.83 6.83
C LYS A 248 -21.85 13.75 5.42
N ALA A 249 -20.55 13.95 5.27
CA ALA A 249 -19.84 13.80 3.99
C ALA A 249 -19.69 12.31 3.60
N TRP A 250 -19.36 11.44 4.56
CA TRP A 250 -19.28 10.00 4.36
C TRP A 250 -20.65 9.39 4.02
N LEU A 251 -21.70 9.76 4.76
CA LEU A 251 -23.08 9.39 4.48
C LEU A 251 -23.48 9.85 3.07
N ARG A 252 -23.10 11.05 2.63
CA ARG A 252 -23.35 11.52 1.25
C ARG A 252 -22.62 10.68 0.19
N ARG A 253 -21.39 10.20 0.46
CA ARG A 253 -20.66 9.33 -0.48
C ARG A 253 -21.35 7.98 -0.68
N ILE A 254 -21.95 7.44 0.39
CA ILE A 254 -22.65 6.14 0.35
C ILE A 254 -24.15 6.32 0.04
N GLN A 255 -24.67 7.54 0.11
CA GLN A 255 -26.07 7.87 -0.11
C GLN A 255 -26.59 7.38 -1.46
N VAL A 256 -25.84 7.57 -2.55
CA VAL A 256 -26.27 7.10 -3.87
C VAL A 256 -26.38 5.58 -3.91
N THR A 257 -25.44 4.87 -3.29
CA THR A 257 -25.49 3.40 -3.20
C THR A 257 -26.71 2.93 -2.40
N LEU A 258 -26.97 3.52 -1.23
CA LEU A 258 -28.07 3.10 -0.35
C LEU A 258 -29.46 3.56 -0.80
N THR A 259 -29.57 4.71 -1.47
CA THR A 259 -30.86 5.33 -1.82
C THR A 259 -31.24 5.19 -3.28
N VAL A 260 -30.30 4.81 -4.15
CA VAL A 260 -30.54 4.63 -5.59
C VAL A 260 -30.18 3.21 -6.02
N MET A 261 -28.92 2.81 -5.87
CA MET A 261 -28.43 1.54 -6.45
C MET A 261 -29.04 0.30 -5.79
N LEU A 262 -29.03 0.22 -4.45
CA LEU A 262 -29.60 -0.92 -3.73
C LEU A 262 -31.12 -1.03 -3.91
N PRO A 263 -31.93 0.04 -3.74
CA PRO A 263 -33.35 0.00 -4.04
C PRO A 263 -33.66 -0.36 -5.49
N PHE A 264 -32.86 0.09 -6.46
CA PHE A 264 -33.02 -0.29 -7.86
C PHE A 264 -32.92 -1.80 -8.08
N VAL A 265 -31.91 -2.45 -7.48
CA VAL A 265 -31.75 -3.92 -7.56
C VAL A 265 -32.93 -4.62 -6.92
N VAL A 266 -33.31 -4.21 -5.69
CA VAL A 266 -34.44 -4.79 -4.96
C VAL A 266 -35.73 -4.65 -5.76
N ALA A 267 -35.99 -3.47 -6.33
CA ALA A 267 -37.15 -3.25 -7.16
C ALA A 267 -37.18 -4.17 -8.38
N CYS A 268 -36.05 -4.36 -9.06
CA CYS A 268 -35.99 -5.26 -10.21
C CYS A 268 -36.24 -6.71 -9.81
N VAL A 269 -35.71 -7.17 -8.66
CA VAL A 269 -35.97 -8.52 -8.16
C VAL A 269 -37.45 -8.70 -7.82
N LEU A 270 -38.06 -7.75 -7.10
CA LEU A 270 -39.47 -7.82 -6.71
C LEU A 270 -40.41 -7.78 -7.93
N LEU A 271 -40.17 -6.87 -8.88
CA LEU A 271 -40.95 -6.79 -10.11
C LEU A 271 -40.83 -8.07 -10.94
N ASN A 272 -39.63 -8.66 -11.01
CA ASN A 272 -39.43 -9.93 -11.69
C ASN A 272 -40.25 -11.06 -11.04
N CYS A 273 -40.21 -11.17 -9.70
CA CYS A 273 -40.99 -12.16 -8.96
C CYS A 273 -42.50 -11.96 -9.17
N ALA A 274 -42.97 -10.70 -9.16
CA ALA A 274 -44.37 -10.35 -9.38
C ALA A 274 -44.87 -10.78 -10.77
N LEU A 275 -44.06 -10.59 -11.82
CA LEU A 275 -44.40 -11.00 -13.18
C LEU A 275 -44.42 -12.52 -13.34
N TRP A 276 -43.51 -13.22 -12.67
CA TRP A 276 -43.47 -14.67 -12.68
C TRP A 276 -44.70 -15.30 -12.05
N GLN A 277 -45.13 -14.80 -10.88
CA GLN A 277 -46.32 -15.29 -10.19
C GLN A 277 -47.63 -14.94 -10.91
N ASN A 278 -47.62 -13.92 -11.77
CA ASN A 278 -48.81 -13.41 -12.45
C ASN A 278 -48.65 -13.42 -13.97
N LEU A 279 -48.47 -14.60 -14.56
CA LEU A 279 -48.32 -14.74 -16.02
C LEU A 279 -49.51 -14.20 -16.83
N TYR A 280 -50.69 -14.04 -16.22
CA TYR A 280 -51.86 -13.44 -16.87
C TYR A 280 -51.64 -11.97 -17.30
N PHE A 281 -50.63 -11.28 -16.74
CA PHE A 281 -50.27 -9.94 -17.21
C PHE A 281 -49.79 -9.95 -18.69
N ALA A 282 -49.34 -11.10 -19.20
CA ALA A 282 -49.02 -11.30 -20.61
C ALA A 282 -50.26 -11.30 -21.52
N ASP A 283 -51.47 -11.53 -20.99
CA ASP A 283 -52.73 -11.47 -21.76
C ASP A 283 -53.25 -10.03 -21.94
N LYS A 284 -52.65 -9.06 -21.24
CA LYS A 284 -52.99 -7.65 -21.39
C LYS A 284 -52.40 -7.10 -22.69
N SER A 285 -53.09 -6.14 -23.30
CA SER A 285 -52.62 -5.52 -24.55
C SER A 285 -51.30 -4.78 -24.36
N ILE A 286 -50.45 -4.78 -25.39
CA ILE A 286 -49.21 -3.98 -25.42
C ILE A 286 -49.49 -2.48 -25.19
N GLY A 287 -50.66 -1.99 -25.60
CA GLY A 287 -51.09 -0.62 -25.38
C GLY A 287 -51.27 -0.29 -23.89
N LEU A 288 -51.78 -1.22 -23.08
CA LEU A 288 -51.92 -1.04 -21.64
C LEU A 288 -50.54 -0.93 -20.96
N TRP A 289 -49.59 -1.77 -21.38
CA TRP A 289 -48.21 -1.74 -20.89
C TRP A 289 -47.48 -0.45 -21.27
N ALA A 290 -47.62 -0.02 -22.51
CA ALA A 290 -47.08 1.26 -22.98
C ALA A 290 -47.69 2.44 -22.19
N ALA A 291 -49.00 2.43 -21.96
CA ALA A 291 -49.68 3.46 -21.18
C ALA A 291 -49.22 3.46 -19.70
N ALA A 292 -49.13 2.29 -19.07
CA ALA A 292 -48.68 2.15 -17.68
C ALA A 292 -47.24 2.65 -17.51
N GLY A 293 -46.33 2.25 -18.40
CA GLY A 293 -44.94 2.73 -18.40
C GLY A 293 -44.84 4.25 -18.63
N ALA A 294 -45.63 4.79 -19.57
CA ALA A 294 -45.70 6.22 -19.84
C ALA A 294 -46.18 7.02 -18.62
N VAL A 295 -47.25 6.56 -17.95
CA VAL A 295 -47.78 7.18 -16.73
C VAL A 295 -46.76 7.12 -15.60
N PHE A 296 -46.13 5.96 -15.37
CA PHE A 296 -45.12 5.82 -14.33
C PHE A 296 -43.96 6.80 -14.52
N TYR A 297 -43.38 6.85 -15.72
CA TYR A 297 -42.29 7.79 -16.02
C TYR A 297 -42.74 9.25 -15.92
N PHE A 298 -43.93 9.59 -16.42
CA PHE A 298 -44.46 10.94 -16.32
C PHE A 298 -44.64 11.39 -14.87
N VAL A 299 -45.13 10.53 -13.98
CA VAL A 299 -45.30 10.85 -12.56
C VAL A 299 -43.94 11.01 -11.87
N VAL A 300 -43.01 10.08 -12.08
CA VAL A 300 -41.65 10.14 -11.53
C VAL A 300 -40.97 11.45 -11.93
N TRP A 301 -40.89 11.72 -13.23
CA TRP A 301 -40.19 12.89 -13.75
C TRP A 301 -40.98 14.20 -13.59
N GLY A 302 -42.31 14.12 -13.45
CA GLY A 302 -43.21 15.19 -13.02
C GLY A 302 -42.87 15.71 -11.64
N ILE A 303 -42.68 14.81 -10.67
CA ILE A 303 -42.29 15.16 -9.31
C ILE A 303 -40.89 15.79 -9.31
N VAL A 304 -39.96 15.26 -10.10
CA VAL A 304 -38.62 15.83 -10.25
C VAL A 304 -38.66 17.24 -10.84
N ALA A 305 -39.49 17.45 -11.86
CA ALA A 305 -39.72 18.76 -12.44
C ALA A 305 -40.27 19.75 -11.41
N LEU A 306 -41.25 19.35 -10.61
CA LEU A 306 -41.81 20.17 -9.53
C LEU A 306 -40.75 20.51 -8.47
N MET A 307 -39.93 19.54 -8.06
CA MET A 307 -38.83 19.78 -7.12
C MET A 307 -37.78 20.74 -7.69
N ALA A 308 -37.40 20.59 -8.97
CA ALA A 308 -36.45 21.46 -9.64
C ALA A 308 -36.97 22.90 -9.76
N LEU A 309 -38.24 23.08 -10.11
CA LEU A 309 -38.91 24.38 -10.17
C LEU A 309 -39.06 25.03 -8.79
N GLY A 310 -39.47 24.25 -7.78
CA GLY A 310 -39.60 24.72 -6.40
C GLY A 310 -38.26 25.17 -5.81
N ARG A 311 -37.19 24.43 -6.09
CA ARG A 311 -35.82 24.78 -5.66
C ARG A 311 -35.29 26.03 -6.35
N ARG A 312 -35.58 26.19 -7.65
CA ARG A 312 -35.26 27.42 -8.40
C ARG A 312 -35.94 28.63 -7.75
N LYS A 313 -37.24 28.52 -7.45
CA LYS A 313 -38.01 29.59 -6.80
C LYS A 313 -37.47 29.93 -5.41
N LEU A 314 -37.17 28.92 -4.59
CA LEU A 314 -36.61 29.11 -3.24
C LEU A 314 -35.23 29.77 -3.26
N ARG A 315 -34.37 29.46 -4.24
CA ARG A 315 -33.03 30.08 -4.37
C ARG A 315 -33.10 31.48 -4.99
N GLN A 316 -34.05 31.74 -5.89
CA GLN A 316 -34.34 33.09 -6.37
C GLN A 316 -34.74 34.02 -5.21
N LEU A 317 -35.54 33.52 -4.26
CA LEU A 317 -35.88 34.24 -3.03
C LEU A 317 -34.65 34.52 -2.13
N HIS A 318 -33.62 33.68 -2.20
CA HIS A 318 -32.35 33.85 -1.47
C HIS A 318 -31.24 34.53 -2.30
N GLY A 319 -31.58 35.19 -3.42
CA GLY A 319 -30.63 36.00 -4.20
C GLY A 319 -29.55 35.22 -4.97
N LYS A 320 -29.69 33.90 -5.18
CA LYS A 320 -28.73 33.09 -5.95
C LYS A 320 -29.35 32.58 -7.26
N PRO A 321 -29.00 33.13 -8.44
CA PRO A 321 -29.51 32.65 -9.71
C PRO A 321 -28.81 31.34 -10.12
N ILE A 322 -29.56 30.23 -10.21
CA ILE A 322 -29.07 28.95 -10.76
C ILE A 322 -29.62 28.76 -12.18
N LYS A 323 -28.79 28.31 -13.12
CA LYS A 323 -29.25 27.78 -14.43
C LYS A 323 -29.81 26.37 -14.24
N LEU A 324 -31.01 26.09 -14.75
CA LEU A 324 -31.55 24.72 -14.71
C LEU A 324 -30.62 23.77 -15.46
N MET A 325 -30.17 22.70 -14.80
CA MET A 325 -29.22 21.73 -15.39
C MET A 325 -29.86 20.84 -16.46
N ILE A 326 -31.20 20.73 -16.44
CA ILE A 326 -32.01 19.96 -17.38
C ILE A 326 -33.23 20.81 -17.76
N SER A 327 -33.65 20.79 -19.02
CA SER A 327 -34.89 21.41 -19.47
C SER A 327 -36.10 20.63 -18.95
N VAL A 328 -36.95 21.28 -18.14
CA VAL A 328 -38.19 20.66 -17.61
C VAL A 328 -39.13 20.26 -18.74
N THR A 329 -39.22 21.07 -19.80
CA THR A 329 -40.12 20.79 -20.92
C THR A 329 -39.66 19.55 -21.67
N ALA A 330 -38.35 19.44 -21.97
CA ALA A 330 -37.81 18.23 -22.60
C ALA A 330 -37.97 17.00 -21.70
N LEU A 331 -37.72 17.14 -20.39
CA LEU A 331 -37.88 16.07 -19.42
C LEU A 331 -39.33 15.54 -19.35
N LEU A 332 -40.33 16.42 -19.36
CA LEU A 332 -41.74 16.01 -19.28
C LEU A 332 -42.32 15.53 -20.60
N VAL A 333 -41.84 16.05 -21.74
CA VAL A 333 -42.33 15.63 -23.07
C VAL A 333 -41.76 14.27 -23.46
N PHE A 334 -40.50 14.00 -23.14
CA PHE A 334 -39.84 12.76 -23.57
C PHE A 334 -39.92 11.62 -22.54
N SER A 335 -40.26 11.91 -21.27
CA SER A 335 -40.44 10.86 -20.26
C SER A 335 -41.57 9.87 -20.56
N PRO A 336 -42.76 10.25 -21.08
CA PRO A 336 -43.81 9.30 -21.44
C PRO A 336 -43.40 8.43 -22.63
N VAL A 337 -42.62 8.96 -23.57
CA VAL A 337 -42.13 8.22 -24.74
C VAL A 337 -41.14 7.14 -24.30
N ALA A 338 -40.18 7.49 -23.44
CA ALA A 338 -39.24 6.52 -22.88
C ALA A 338 -39.94 5.49 -21.98
N GLY A 339 -40.91 5.94 -21.17
CA GLY A 339 -41.74 5.06 -20.34
C GLY A 339 -42.58 4.08 -21.15
N ALA A 340 -43.19 4.53 -22.26
CA ALA A 340 -43.94 3.67 -23.18
C ALA A 340 -43.05 2.60 -23.80
N ALA A 341 -41.85 2.98 -24.27
CA ALA A 341 -40.87 2.04 -24.79
C ALA A 341 -40.43 1.01 -23.73
N GLY A 342 -40.16 1.46 -22.50
CA GLY A 342 -39.88 0.58 -21.37
C GLY A 342 -41.03 -0.38 -21.08
N GLY A 343 -42.28 0.10 -21.10
CA GLY A 343 -43.49 -0.72 -20.94
C GLY A 343 -43.63 -1.79 -22.03
N CYS A 344 -43.34 -1.45 -23.29
CA CYS A 344 -43.32 -2.44 -24.39
C CYS A 344 -42.24 -3.51 -24.20
N LEU A 345 -41.05 -3.14 -23.71
CA LEU A 345 -40.00 -4.11 -23.39
C LEU A 345 -40.39 -5.02 -22.21
N LEU A 346 -41.07 -4.47 -21.19
CA LEU A 346 -41.64 -5.27 -20.09
C LEU A 346 -42.72 -6.24 -20.58
N PHE A 347 -43.57 -5.83 -21.53
CA PHE A 347 -44.53 -6.73 -22.17
C PHE A 347 -43.83 -7.87 -22.92
N ALA A 348 -42.79 -7.57 -23.70
CA ALA A 348 -41.99 -8.59 -24.37
C ALA A 348 -41.34 -9.57 -23.37
N TYR A 349 -40.89 -9.06 -22.22
CA TYR A 349 -40.38 -9.89 -21.13
C TYR A 349 -41.47 -10.75 -20.47
N ALA A 350 -42.67 -10.23 -20.24
CA ALA A 350 -43.81 -11.00 -19.73
C ALA A 350 -44.22 -12.13 -20.68
N LEU A 351 -44.19 -11.88 -22.01
CA LEU A 351 -44.39 -12.92 -23.02
C LEU A 351 -43.30 -13.99 -22.98
N LEU A 352 -42.04 -13.59 -22.78
CA LEU A 352 -40.93 -14.53 -22.62
C LEU A 352 -41.14 -15.44 -21.40
N LEU A 353 -41.49 -14.86 -20.25
CA LEU A 353 -41.77 -15.62 -19.03
C LEU A 353 -42.88 -16.64 -19.22
N ARG A 354 -43.95 -16.30 -19.94
CA ARG A 354 -45.06 -17.24 -20.24
C ARG A 354 -44.60 -18.47 -21.03
N HIS A 355 -43.66 -18.31 -21.96
CA HIS A 355 -43.19 -19.43 -22.79
C HIS A 355 -42.02 -20.20 -22.14
N LEU A 356 -41.39 -19.63 -21.12
CA LEU A 356 -40.21 -20.21 -20.47
C LEU A 356 -40.44 -21.64 -19.93
N PRO A 357 -41.58 -21.99 -19.28
CA PRO A 357 -41.85 -23.37 -18.85
C PRO A 357 -41.86 -24.40 -19.98
N SER A 358 -42.15 -23.98 -21.21
CA SER A 358 -42.15 -24.89 -22.37
C SER A 358 -40.76 -25.15 -22.94
N TRP A 359 -39.76 -24.35 -22.54
CA TRP A 359 -38.38 -24.44 -23.02
C TRP A 359 -37.45 -25.13 -22.02
N ILE A 360 -37.80 -25.06 -20.73
CA ILE A 360 -36.98 -25.53 -19.62
C ILE A 360 -37.88 -26.28 -18.64
N ASP A 361 -37.73 -27.60 -18.60
CA ASP A 361 -38.53 -28.49 -17.75
C ASP A 361 -38.04 -28.57 -16.29
N THR A 362 -36.77 -28.26 -16.02
CA THR A 362 -36.17 -28.29 -14.67
C THR A 362 -35.50 -26.95 -14.37
N SER A 363 -35.65 -26.42 -13.14
CA SER A 363 -35.02 -25.17 -12.64
C SER A 363 -35.60 -23.83 -13.10
N THR A 364 -36.81 -23.82 -13.65
CA THR A 364 -37.43 -22.62 -14.23
C THR A 364 -37.46 -21.45 -13.24
N ASP A 365 -37.74 -21.71 -11.96
CA ASP A 365 -37.72 -20.69 -10.90
C ASP A 365 -36.35 -20.01 -10.72
N TRP A 366 -35.27 -20.79 -10.65
CA TRP A 366 -33.92 -20.26 -10.49
C TRP A 366 -33.43 -19.51 -11.73
N VAL A 367 -33.80 -19.97 -12.94
CA VAL A 367 -33.53 -19.25 -14.18
C VAL A 367 -34.19 -17.87 -14.16
N VAL A 368 -35.44 -17.80 -13.71
CA VAL A 368 -36.19 -16.54 -13.58
C VAL A 368 -35.57 -15.62 -12.53
N VAL A 369 -35.25 -16.12 -11.34
CA VAL A 369 -34.59 -15.32 -10.28
C VAL A 369 -33.29 -14.71 -10.76
N VAL A 370 -32.41 -15.51 -11.36
CA VAL A 370 -31.04 -15.10 -11.69
C VAL A 370 -31.05 -14.24 -12.95
N PHE A 371 -31.45 -14.83 -14.07
CA PHE A 371 -31.35 -14.19 -15.38
C PHE A 371 -32.50 -13.22 -15.63
N GLY A 372 -33.70 -13.55 -15.16
CA GLY A 372 -34.86 -12.67 -15.28
C GLY A 372 -34.69 -11.34 -14.56
N SER A 373 -34.17 -11.36 -13.32
CA SER A 373 -33.84 -10.12 -12.60
C SER A 373 -32.76 -9.31 -13.33
N GLY A 374 -31.76 -9.96 -13.93
CA GLY A 374 -30.73 -9.31 -14.74
C GLY A 374 -31.29 -8.66 -16.01
N VAL A 375 -32.18 -9.35 -16.73
CA VAL A 375 -32.90 -8.81 -17.90
C VAL A 375 -33.71 -7.58 -17.51
N LEU A 376 -34.40 -7.61 -16.37
CA LEU A 376 -35.20 -6.49 -15.91
C LEU A 376 -34.34 -5.26 -15.55
N MET A 377 -33.18 -5.48 -14.94
CA MET A 377 -32.20 -4.41 -14.71
C MET A 377 -31.75 -3.78 -16.03
N VAL A 378 -31.44 -4.60 -17.03
CA VAL A 378 -31.03 -4.13 -18.37
C VAL A 378 -32.16 -3.37 -19.06
N ILE A 379 -33.40 -3.87 -19.03
CA ILE A 379 -34.58 -3.17 -19.61
C ILE A 379 -34.74 -1.78 -18.98
N THR A 380 -34.61 -1.69 -17.65
CA THR A 380 -34.75 -0.42 -16.93
C THR A 380 -33.61 0.54 -17.26
N LEU A 381 -32.38 0.02 -17.42
CA LEU A 381 -31.23 0.81 -17.89
C LEU A 381 -31.41 1.32 -19.32
N LEU A 382 -31.92 0.48 -20.24
CA LEU A 382 -32.22 0.86 -21.62
C LEU A 382 -33.27 1.96 -21.69
N ALA A 383 -34.34 1.86 -20.88
CA ALA A 383 -35.34 2.91 -20.78
C ALA A 383 -34.74 4.25 -20.28
N GLY A 384 -33.81 4.19 -19.32
CA GLY A 384 -33.03 5.34 -18.86
C GLY A 384 -32.12 5.94 -19.95
N ILE A 385 -31.39 5.09 -20.69
CA ILE A 385 -30.52 5.52 -21.80
C ILE A 385 -31.34 6.20 -22.89
N LEU A 386 -32.48 5.60 -23.27
CA LEU A 386 -33.39 6.18 -24.26
C LEU A 386 -33.91 7.54 -23.78
N HIS A 387 -34.33 7.66 -22.52
CA HIS A 387 -34.79 8.92 -21.96
C HIS A 387 -33.71 10.00 -22.02
N LEU A 388 -32.47 9.69 -21.62
CA LEU A 388 -31.34 10.62 -21.71
C LEU A 388 -31.05 11.05 -23.15
N GLY A 389 -31.09 10.10 -24.08
CA GLY A 389 -30.92 10.34 -25.52
C GLY A 389 -31.98 11.27 -26.10
N LEU A 390 -33.24 11.08 -25.73
CA LEU A 390 -34.37 11.92 -26.17
C LEU A 390 -34.32 13.33 -25.59
N VAL A 391 -33.91 13.48 -24.32
CA VAL A 391 -33.70 14.80 -23.71
C VAL A 391 -32.60 15.58 -24.45
N GLY A 392 -31.58 14.89 -24.98
CA GLY A 392 -30.62 15.41 -25.95
C GLY A 392 -29.96 16.72 -25.49
N ARG A 393 -30.06 17.77 -26.34
CA ARG A 393 -29.53 19.12 -26.07
C ARG A 393 -30.17 19.82 -24.86
N GLY A 394 -31.27 19.28 -24.33
CA GLY A 394 -31.93 19.76 -23.11
C GLY A 394 -31.20 19.41 -21.81
N SER A 395 -30.04 18.75 -21.85
CA SER A 395 -29.25 18.38 -20.67
C SER A 395 -27.83 18.95 -20.75
N MET A 396 -27.34 19.51 -19.63
CA MET A 396 -25.93 19.91 -19.51
C MET A 396 -25.00 18.69 -19.49
N ASP A 397 -23.74 18.87 -19.89
CA ASP A 397 -22.74 17.79 -19.91
C ASP A 397 -22.56 17.13 -18.53
N VAL A 398 -22.65 17.91 -17.45
CA VAL A 398 -22.55 17.42 -16.06
C VAL A 398 -23.64 16.39 -15.73
N VAL A 399 -24.86 16.61 -16.22
CA VAL A 399 -25.98 15.67 -15.99
C VAL A 399 -25.76 14.39 -16.78
N ARG A 400 -25.32 14.51 -18.03
CA ARG A 400 -25.00 13.37 -18.89
C ARG A 400 -23.89 12.51 -18.29
N GLU A 401 -22.84 13.14 -17.77
CA GLU A 401 -21.74 12.47 -17.07
C GLU A 401 -22.22 11.76 -15.80
N TRP A 402 -23.09 12.40 -15.00
CA TRP A 402 -23.64 11.78 -13.80
C TRP A 402 -24.45 10.51 -14.11
N TRP A 403 -25.31 10.58 -15.13
CA TRP A 403 -26.10 9.43 -15.58
C TRP A 403 -25.23 8.32 -16.18
N ALA A 404 -24.19 8.68 -16.94
CA ALA A 404 -23.23 7.72 -17.49
C ALA A 404 -22.49 6.97 -16.37
N ARG A 405 -22.02 7.68 -15.33
CA ARG A 405 -21.39 7.06 -14.15
C ARG A 405 -22.34 6.15 -13.39
N LEU A 406 -23.57 6.62 -13.11
CA LEU A 406 -24.58 5.80 -12.45
C LEU A 406 -24.91 4.54 -13.28
N GLY A 407 -25.12 4.68 -14.59
CA GLY A 407 -25.37 3.57 -15.50
C GLY A 407 -24.22 2.56 -15.52
N GLY A 408 -22.98 3.03 -15.48
CA GLY A 408 -21.79 2.18 -15.35
C GLY A 408 -21.77 1.39 -14.04
N TYR A 409 -22.07 2.03 -12.90
CA TYR A 409 -22.15 1.34 -11.61
C TYR A 409 -23.31 0.34 -11.55
N LEU A 410 -24.49 0.70 -12.06
CA LEU A 410 -25.63 -0.21 -12.11
C LEU A 410 -25.34 -1.42 -13.01
N MET A 411 -24.66 -1.24 -14.14
CA MET A 411 -24.20 -2.35 -14.99
C MET A 411 -23.22 -3.26 -14.24
N LEU A 412 -22.27 -2.70 -13.49
CA LEU A 412 -21.34 -3.48 -12.67
C LEU A 412 -22.10 -4.29 -11.61
N ILE A 413 -23.12 -3.71 -10.98
CA ILE A 413 -23.98 -4.39 -10.00
C ILE A 413 -24.79 -5.49 -10.69
N THR A 414 -25.31 -5.27 -11.89
CA THR A 414 -26.02 -6.31 -12.68
C THR A 414 -25.09 -7.48 -13.00
N LEU A 415 -23.85 -7.23 -13.41
CA LEU A 415 -22.85 -8.29 -13.63
C LEU A 415 -22.51 -9.02 -12.32
N GLY A 416 -22.37 -8.27 -11.22
CA GLY A 416 -22.14 -8.84 -9.89
C GLY A 416 -23.30 -9.72 -9.40
N TRP A 417 -24.54 -9.31 -9.67
CA TRP A 417 -25.75 -10.10 -9.39
C TRP A 417 -25.76 -11.40 -10.19
N LEU A 418 -25.56 -11.33 -11.50
CA LEU A 418 -25.52 -12.50 -12.38
C LEU A 418 -24.41 -13.47 -11.96
N LEU A 419 -23.26 -12.94 -11.53
CA LEU A 419 -22.17 -13.75 -11.00
C LEU A 419 -22.54 -14.39 -9.68
N LEU A 420 -22.98 -13.63 -8.67
CA LEU A 420 -23.29 -14.14 -7.34
C LEU A 420 -24.47 -15.12 -7.35
N ALA A 421 -25.61 -14.69 -7.90
CA ALA A 421 -26.82 -15.50 -7.92
C ALA A 421 -26.70 -16.68 -8.90
N GLY A 422 -26.07 -16.46 -10.05
CA GLY A 422 -25.81 -17.53 -11.02
C GLY A 422 -24.84 -18.59 -10.49
N THR A 423 -23.75 -18.19 -9.84
CA THR A 423 -22.85 -19.17 -9.22
C THR A 423 -23.53 -19.89 -8.05
N SER A 424 -24.26 -19.16 -7.20
CA SER A 424 -24.99 -19.75 -6.08
C SER A 424 -25.94 -20.89 -6.47
N ALA A 425 -26.62 -20.76 -7.62
CA ALA A 425 -27.63 -21.71 -8.10
C ALA A 425 -27.11 -22.73 -9.13
N PHE A 426 -26.15 -22.37 -10.00
CA PHE A 426 -25.74 -23.25 -11.10
C PHE A 426 -24.31 -23.83 -10.92
N ALA A 427 -23.46 -23.23 -10.09
CA ALA A 427 -22.09 -23.71 -9.91
C ALA A 427 -22.00 -25.14 -9.34
N PRO A 428 -22.75 -25.52 -8.28
CA PRO A 428 -22.63 -26.86 -7.71
C PRO A 428 -23.07 -27.94 -8.72
N LEU A 429 -24.10 -27.66 -9.52
CA LEU A 429 -24.54 -28.53 -10.61
C LEU A 429 -23.45 -28.67 -11.67
N GLY A 430 -22.80 -27.56 -12.07
CA GLY A 430 -21.67 -27.58 -13.01
C GLY A 430 -20.46 -28.38 -12.50
N VAL A 431 -20.10 -28.22 -11.22
CA VAL A 431 -19.04 -29.01 -10.57
C VAL A 431 -19.42 -30.49 -10.57
N ARG A 432 -20.67 -30.81 -10.25
CA ARG A 432 -21.14 -32.19 -10.21
C ARG A 432 -21.23 -32.83 -11.59
N TRP A 433 -21.54 -32.03 -12.62
CA TRP A 433 -21.47 -32.43 -14.01
C TRP A 433 -20.04 -32.77 -14.44
N LEU A 434 -19.04 -31.99 -14.02
CA LEU A 434 -17.63 -32.30 -14.30
C LEU A 434 -17.21 -33.67 -13.76
N PHE A 435 -17.80 -34.15 -12.66
CA PHE A 435 -17.52 -35.48 -12.10
C PHE A 435 -18.05 -36.64 -12.97
N THR A 436 -18.89 -36.36 -13.98
CA THR A 436 -19.33 -37.39 -14.95
C THR A 436 -18.28 -37.69 -16.02
N PHE A 437 -17.32 -36.78 -16.23
CA PHE A 437 -16.15 -37.05 -17.07
C PHE A 437 -15.14 -37.88 -16.26
N LYS A 438 -14.38 -38.78 -16.91
CA LYS A 438 -13.36 -39.65 -16.26
C LYS A 438 -12.21 -38.90 -15.56
N LEU A 439 -12.23 -37.56 -15.50
CA LEU A 439 -11.37 -36.78 -14.62
C LEU A 439 -11.88 -36.89 -13.19
N SER A 440 -11.16 -37.60 -12.32
CA SER A 440 -11.49 -37.64 -10.89
C SER A 440 -11.34 -36.25 -10.27
N SER A 441 -12.17 -35.87 -9.29
CA SER A 441 -12.17 -34.54 -8.65
C SER A 441 -10.80 -34.13 -8.09
N PHE A 442 -10.01 -35.10 -7.66
CA PHE A 442 -8.62 -34.91 -7.24
C PHE A 442 -7.74 -34.34 -8.36
N THR A 443 -7.98 -34.71 -9.63
CA THR A 443 -7.24 -34.15 -10.76
C THR A 443 -7.62 -32.70 -11.04
N ALA A 444 -8.91 -32.34 -10.99
CA ALA A 444 -9.36 -30.97 -11.23
C ALA A 444 -8.88 -30.00 -10.14
N ILE A 445 -8.99 -30.39 -8.86
CA ILE A 445 -8.44 -29.63 -7.72
C ILE A 445 -6.92 -29.56 -7.84
N GLY A 446 -6.26 -30.67 -8.18
CA GLY A 446 -4.81 -30.71 -8.42
C GLY A 446 -4.37 -29.76 -9.53
N PHE A 447 -5.09 -29.71 -10.66
CA PHE A 447 -4.82 -28.77 -11.74
C PHE A 447 -5.06 -27.31 -11.33
N TRP A 448 -6.11 -27.02 -10.56
CA TRP A 448 -6.38 -25.69 -10.05
C TRP A 448 -5.27 -25.23 -9.08
N VAL A 449 -4.85 -26.07 -8.15
CA VAL A 449 -3.74 -25.79 -7.23
C VAL A 449 -2.43 -25.60 -8.01
N LEU A 450 -2.14 -26.48 -8.98
CA LEU A 450 -0.95 -26.39 -9.82
C LEU A 450 -0.94 -25.11 -10.66
N HIS A 451 -2.08 -24.71 -11.23
CA HIS A 451 -2.20 -23.47 -12.00
C HIS A 451 -1.92 -22.23 -11.13
N ASN A 452 -2.47 -22.19 -9.92
CA ASN A 452 -2.22 -21.09 -8.99
C ASN A 452 -0.75 -21.04 -8.54
N PHE A 453 -0.15 -22.19 -8.24
CA PHE A 453 1.27 -22.28 -7.92
C PHE A 453 2.14 -21.80 -9.09
N ALA A 454 1.83 -22.22 -10.32
CA ALA A 454 2.50 -21.73 -11.53
C ALA A 454 2.29 -20.23 -11.74
N GLY A 455 1.09 -19.70 -11.46
CA GLY A 455 0.75 -18.29 -11.52
C GLY A 455 1.55 -17.43 -10.55
N VAL A 456 1.67 -17.85 -9.29
CA VAL A 456 2.50 -17.18 -8.28
C VAL A 456 3.98 -17.17 -8.69
N LYS A 457 4.51 -18.32 -9.12
CA LYS A 457 5.90 -18.44 -9.58
C LYS A 457 6.17 -17.62 -10.85
N ALA A 458 5.19 -17.52 -11.74
CA ALA A 458 5.26 -16.68 -12.93
C ALA A 458 5.25 -15.18 -12.59
N ALA A 459 4.46 -14.79 -11.59
CA ALA A 459 4.32 -13.41 -11.16
C ALA A 459 5.52 -12.90 -10.34
N SER A 460 6.28 -13.80 -9.69
CA SER A 460 7.52 -13.48 -8.97
C SER A 460 8.79 -13.55 -9.82
N SER A 461 8.69 -13.92 -11.11
CA SER A 461 9.85 -14.04 -12.00
C SER A 461 10.37 -12.68 -12.47
N VAL A 462 11.70 -12.50 -12.46
CA VAL A 462 12.37 -11.30 -13.02
C VAL A 462 12.00 -11.07 -14.49
N LYS A 463 11.72 -12.14 -15.26
CA LYS A 463 11.37 -12.08 -16.69
C LYS A 463 9.98 -11.45 -16.96
N THR A 464 9.08 -11.42 -15.99
CA THR A 464 7.76 -10.80 -16.10
C THR A 464 7.71 -9.38 -15.50
N SER A 465 8.73 -9.00 -14.73
CA SER A 465 8.90 -7.66 -14.12
C SER A 465 9.38 -6.57 -15.09
N GLY A 466 9.52 -6.85 -16.39
CA GLY A 466 9.89 -5.86 -17.40
C GLY A 466 11.38 -5.45 -17.39
N LYS A 467 12.23 -6.02 -16.54
CA LYS A 467 13.69 -5.91 -16.66
C LYS A 467 14.15 -6.77 -17.84
N ASN A 468 14.17 -6.17 -19.04
CA ASN A 468 14.91 -6.74 -20.16
C ASN A 468 16.40 -6.71 -19.79
N THR A 469 16.92 -7.83 -19.31
CA THR A 469 18.36 -8.07 -19.30
C THR A 469 18.83 -8.08 -20.75
N TYR A 470 19.41 -6.97 -21.20
CA TYR A 470 20.21 -6.95 -22.41
C TYR A 470 21.49 -7.74 -22.11
N ASP A 471 21.62 -8.92 -22.73
CA ASP A 471 22.83 -9.72 -22.71
C ASP A 471 23.71 -9.30 -23.90
N PRO A 472 24.85 -8.60 -23.68
CA PRO A 472 25.74 -8.21 -24.75
C PRO A 472 26.47 -9.40 -25.40
N ASN A 473 26.42 -10.59 -24.81
CA ASN A 473 27.08 -11.80 -25.29
C ASN A 473 26.12 -12.82 -25.94
N ALA A 474 24.85 -12.45 -26.17
CA ALA A 474 23.93 -13.26 -26.98
C ALA A 474 24.38 -13.24 -28.45
N LYS A 475 25.40 -14.04 -28.77
CA LYS A 475 25.81 -14.32 -30.14
C LYS A 475 24.59 -14.80 -30.93
N LYS A 476 24.34 -14.10 -32.04
CA LYS A 476 23.46 -14.55 -33.13
C LYS A 476 24.07 -15.81 -33.75
N ASP A 477 23.91 -16.95 -33.09
CA ASP A 477 24.22 -18.24 -33.70
C ASP A 477 23.02 -18.68 -34.53
N SER A 478 22.91 -18.08 -35.72
CA SER A 478 22.16 -18.65 -36.83
C SER A 478 22.99 -19.80 -37.41
N ALA A 479 22.88 -20.99 -36.81
CA ALA A 479 23.37 -22.23 -37.40
C ALA A 479 22.24 -23.27 -37.37
N ALA A 480 22.06 -23.93 -38.51
CA ALA A 480 21.05 -24.96 -38.76
C ALA A 480 21.14 -26.13 -37.75
N PRO A 481 20.03 -26.81 -37.45
CA PRO A 481 20.02 -27.84 -36.43
C PRO A 481 20.72 -29.10 -36.94
N SER A 482 21.81 -29.50 -36.27
CA SER A 482 22.34 -30.86 -36.37
C SER A 482 21.84 -31.68 -35.17
N ASP A 483 21.26 -32.83 -35.49
CA ASP A 483 20.75 -33.85 -34.58
C ASP A 483 21.66 -34.13 -33.38
N SER A 484 21.12 -34.01 -32.16
CA SER A 484 21.35 -35.01 -31.11
C SER A 484 20.41 -34.85 -29.91
N LYS A 485 19.81 -36.00 -29.58
CA LYS A 485 19.25 -36.44 -28.29
C LYS A 485 18.17 -35.57 -27.63
N ALA A 486 16.93 -35.97 -27.90
CA ALA A 486 15.75 -35.63 -27.12
C ALA A 486 15.89 -36.04 -25.65
N GLU A 487 16.18 -35.08 -24.77
CA GLU A 487 15.77 -35.17 -23.36
C GLU A 487 14.26 -34.94 -23.28
N SER A 488 13.57 -35.84 -22.57
CA SER A 488 12.13 -35.86 -22.38
C SER A 488 11.66 -34.76 -21.42
N GLY A 489 11.84 -33.50 -21.78
CA GLY A 489 11.12 -32.39 -21.16
C GLY A 489 9.67 -32.40 -21.64
N SER A 490 8.72 -32.66 -20.73
CA SER A 490 7.28 -32.53 -21.00
C SER A 490 6.99 -31.22 -21.74
N TRP A 491 6.13 -31.23 -22.76
CA TRP A 491 5.73 -30.02 -23.51
C TRP A 491 5.34 -28.82 -22.61
N ILE A 492 4.88 -29.12 -21.39
CA ILE A 492 4.56 -28.18 -20.32
C ILE A 492 5.79 -27.35 -19.89
N SER A 493 6.99 -27.93 -19.80
CA SER A 493 8.21 -27.19 -19.42
C SER A 493 8.62 -26.18 -20.50
N LYS A 494 8.51 -26.56 -21.78
CA LYS A 494 8.78 -25.66 -22.92
C LYS A 494 7.75 -24.52 -23.02
N VAL A 495 6.50 -24.76 -22.66
CA VAL A 495 5.44 -23.72 -22.61
C VAL A 495 5.65 -22.77 -21.42
N LEU A 496 6.10 -23.28 -20.27
CA LEU A 496 6.45 -22.51 -19.07
C LEU A 496 7.75 -21.71 -19.20
N GLU A 497 8.52 -21.87 -20.27
CA GLU A 497 9.75 -21.09 -20.51
C GLU A 497 9.50 -19.84 -21.38
N SER A 498 8.36 -19.75 -22.07
CA SER A 498 8.01 -18.61 -22.92
C SER A 498 7.61 -17.38 -22.08
N PRO A 499 8.29 -16.22 -22.22
CA PRO A 499 7.98 -15.01 -21.44
C PRO A 499 6.56 -14.49 -21.66
N ARG A 500 6.02 -14.67 -22.87
CA ARG A 500 4.65 -14.25 -23.22
C ARG A 500 3.60 -15.11 -22.53
N VAL A 501 3.83 -16.43 -22.46
CA VAL A 501 2.94 -17.36 -21.77
C VAL A 501 3.02 -17.14 -20.27
N LEU A 502 4.22 -16.95 -19.71
CA LEU A 502 4.41 -16.66 -18.29
C LEU A 502 3.64 -15.41 -17.86
N ASN A 503 3.71 -14.34 -18.68
CA ASN A 503 2.98 -13.09 -18.42
C ASN A 503 1.46 -13.29 -18.53
N ALA A 504 0.98 -14.04 -19.54
CA ALA A 504 -0.44 -14.36 -19.68
C ALA A 504 -0.96 -15.20 -18.50
N VAL A 505 -0.22 -16.21 -18.05
CA VAL A 505 -0.56 -17.05 -16.90
C VAL A 505 -0.57 -16.23 -15.62
N ALA A 506 0.44 -15.37 -15.39
CA ALA A 506 0.48 -14.47 -14.23
C ALA A 506 -0.74 -13.54 -14.19
N LYS A 507 -1.14 -12.95 -15.33
CA LYS A 507 -2.33 -12.09 -15.40
C LYS A 507 -3.65 -12.85 -15.21
N ALA A 508 -3.73 -14.09 -15.68
CA ALA A 508 -4.93 -14.92 -15.57
C ALA A 508 -5.12 -15.55 -14.18
N ALA A 509 -4.03 -15.82 -13.46
CA ALA A 509 -4.05 -16.60 -12.22
C ALA A 509 -5.01 -16.07 -11.13
N PRO A 510 -5.09 -14.77 -10.80
CA PRO A 510 -6.06 -14.26 -9.83
C PRO A 510 -7.50 -14.56 -10.22
N TYR A 511 -7.84 -14.45 -11.51
CA TYR A 511 -9.19 -14.71 -11.99
C TYR A 511 -9.53 -16.20 -11.91
N VAL A 512 -8.59 -17.09 -12.29
CA VAL A 512 -8.76 -18.54 -12.16
C VAL A 512 -8.88 -18.96 -10.69
N PHE A 513 -8.13 -18.30 -9.80
CA PHE A 513 -8.26 -18.47 -8.35
C PHE A 513 -9.67 -18.10 -7.88
N ILE A 514 -10.15 -16.89 -8.21
CA ILE A 514 -11.47 -16.40 -7.78
C ILE A 514 -12.57 -17.32 -8.30
N VAL A 515 -12.52 -17.73 -9.57
CA VAL A 515 -13.50 -18.67 -10.14
C VAL A 515 -13.49 -19.99 -9.39
N GLY A 516 -12.32 -20.60 -9.18
CA GLY A 516 -12.23 -21.86 -8.43
C GLY A 516 -12.69 -21.74 -6.98
N LEU A 517 -12.36 -20.64 -6.30
CA LEU A 517 -12.81 -20.36 -4.93
C LEU A 517 -14.32 -20.21 -4.85
N VAL A 518 -14.94 -19.46 -5.78
CA VAL A 518 -16.40 -19.28 -5.84
C VAL A 518 -17.11 -20.61 -6.11
N LEU A 519 -16.60 -21.42 -7.05
CA LEU A 519 -17.13 -22.76 -7.31
C LEU A 519 -17.04 -23.66 -6.07
N LEU A 520 -15.89 -23.64 -5.38
CA LEU A 520 -15.65 -24.42 -4.17
C LEU A 520 -16.59 -23.99 -3.03
N LEU A 521 -16.66 -22.70 -2.74
CA LEU A 521 -17.51 -22.17 -1.66
C LEU A 521 -18.99 -22.39 -1.93
N SER A 522 -19.47 -22.11 -3.15
CA SER A 522 -20.86 -22.35 -3.52
C SER A 522 -21.23 -23.83 -3.42
N THR A 523 -20.33 -24.73 -3.82
CA THR A 523 -20.53 -26.18 -3.73
C THR A 523 -20.52 -26.66 -2.28
N ALA A 524 -19.59 -26.15 -1.46
CA ALA A 524 -19.51 -26.46 -0.05
C ALA A 524 -20.77 -26.02 0.70
N VAL A 525 -21.29 -24.83 0.39
CA VAL A 525 -22.57 -24.36 0.95
C VAL A 525 -23.71 -25.31 0.57
N HIS A 526 -23.85 -25.67 -0.72
CA HIS A 526 -24.89 -26.59 -1.17
C HIS A 526 -24.79 -27.98 -0.49
N ILE A 527 -23.59 -28.54 -0.39
CA ILE A 527 -23.37 -29.83 0.31
C ILE A 527 -23.72 -29.71 1.79
N ALA A 528 -23.27 -28.64 2.46
CA ALA A 528 -23.52 -28.44 3.89
C ALA A 528 -25.02 -28.27 4.19
N THR A 529 -25.72 -27.45 3.40
CA THR A 529 -27.17 -27.28 3.54
C THR A 529 -27.91 -28.57 3.19
N GLY A 530 -27.49 -29.28 2.13
CA GLY A 530 -28.06 -30.56 1.73
C GLY A 530 -27.89 -31.63 2.81
N LEU A 531 -26.70 -31.79 3.38
CA LEU A 531 -26.46 -32.77 4.45
C LEU A 531 -27.24 -32.44 5.74
N ALA A 532 -27.49 -31.16 6.00
CA ALA A 532 -28.24 -30.74 7.19
C ALA A 532 -29.74 -31.02 7.09
N PHE A 533 -30.32 -30.97 5.89
CA PHE A 533 -31.78 -31.03 5.70
C PHE A 533 -32.26 -32.22 4.86
N HIS A 534 -31.43 -32.74 3.96
CA HIS A 534 -31.70 -33.81 2.99
C HIS A 534 -30.50 -34.77 2.90
N PHE A 535 -30.14 -35.39 4.04
CA PHE A 535 -28.91 -36.17 4.19
C PHE A 535 -28.75 -37.30 3.16
N GLU A 536 -29.77 -38.16 3.02
CA GLU A 536 -29.71 -39.34 2.15
C GLU A 536 -29.57 -38.97 0.67
N ASP A 537 -30.39 -38.02 0.21
CA ASP A 537 -30.36 -37.55 -1.18
C ASP A 537 -29.05 -36.83 -1.51
N THR A 538 -28.55 -36.03 -0.58
CA THR A 538 -27.27 -35.32 -0.74
C THR A 538 -26.10 -36.30 -0.77
N ALA A 539 -26.08 -37.29 0.13
CA ALA A 539 -25.05 -38.32 0.16
C ALA A 539 -25.04 -39.15 -1.13
N LYS A 540 -26.22 -39.46 -1.67
CA LYS A 540 -26.37 -40.17 -2.95
C LYS A 540 -25.89 -39.32 -4.13
N LEU A 541 -26.31 -38.05 -4.21
CA LEU A 541 -25.93 -37.12 -5.28
C LEU A 541 -24.41 -36.96 -5.35
N TRP A 542 -23.75 -36.79 -4.21
CA TRP A 542 -22.31 -36.53 -4.12
C TRP A 542 -21.42 -37.78 -3.99
N SER A 543 -22.02 -38.98 -4.10
CA SER A 543 -21.26 -40.23 -4.13
C SER A 543 -20.43 -40.38 -5.42
N LEU A 544 -19.19 -40.87 -5.28
CA LEU A 544 -18.24 -41.03 -6.41
C LEU A 544 -18.74 -41.98 -7.51
N ASN A 545 -19.65 -42.90 -7.18
CA ASN A 545 -20.22 -43.91 -8.10
C ASN A 545 -21.76 -43.86 -8.16
N SER A 546 -22.37 -42.67 -8.06
CA SER A 546 -23.84 -42.52 -8.08
C SER A 546 -24.56 -43.20 -9.27
N GLY A 547 -23.89 -43.43 -10.41
CA GLY A 547 -24.48 -44.03 -11.62
C GLY A 547 -25.55 -43.17 -12.30
N LEU A 548 -25.82 -41.95 -11.80
CA LEU A 548 -26.86 -41.06 -12.30
C LEU A 548 -26.45 -40.45 -13.64
N LYS A 549 -27.35 -40.55 -14.63
CA LYS A 549 -27.25 -39.79 -15.90
C LYS A 549 -27.68 -38.34 -15.67
N LEU A 550 -27.28 -37.45 -16.57
CA LEU A 550 -27.46 -36.00 -16.46
C LEU A 550 -28.88 -35.54 -16.06
N PRO A 551 -29.97 -36.09 -16.62
CA PRO A 551 -31.33 -35.64 -16.26
C PRO A 551 -31.69 -35.93 -14.80
N ALA A 552 -31.46 -37.17 -14.33
CA ALA A 552 -31.76 -37.58 -12.96
C ALA A 552 -30.86 -36.88 -11.93
N LEU A 553 -29.64 -36.53 -12.32
CA LEU A 553 -28.70 -35.75 -11.50
C LEU A 553 -29.21 -34.32 -11.31
N SER A 554 -29.68 -33.69 -12.39
CA SER A 554 -30.26 -32.35 -12.31
C SER A 554 -31.53 -32.34 -11.45
N GLU A 555 -32.41 -33.31 -11.61
CA GLU A 555 -33.67 -33.40 -10.85
C GLU A 555 -33.42 -33.52 -9.34
N GLN A 556 -32.52 -34.41 -8.93
CA GLN A 556 -32.14 -34.55 -7.51
C GLN A 556 -31.46 -33.28 -6.95
N TYR A 557 -30.62 -32.62 -7.76
CA TYR A 557 -29.97 -31.38 -7.36
C TYR A 557 -30.98 -30.27 -7.01
N TRP A 558 -31.94 -30.03 -7.90
CA TRP A 558 -32.97 -29.00 -7.69
C TRP A 558 -33.88 -29.35 -6.52
N ALA A 559 -34.24 -30.62 -6.35
CA ALA A 559 -35.03 -31.08 -5.20
C ALA A 559 -34.34 -30.76 -3.85
N ILE A 560 -33.02 -31.01 -3.74
CA ILE A 560 -32.25 -30.71 -2.53
C ILE A 560 -32.17 -29.19 -2.31
N LEU A 561 -31.87 -28.41 -3.35
CA LEU A 561 -31.71 -26.97 -3.25
C LEU A 561 -33.03 -26.28 -2.86
N GLU A 562 -34.15 -26.74 -3.42
CA GLU A 562 -35.46 -26.14 -3.22
C GLU A 562 -36.19 -26.65 -1.96
N GLY A 563 -35.79 -27.81 -1.44
CA GLY A 563 -36.37 -28.42 -0.25
C GLY A 563 -35.81 -27.89 1.09
N ALA A 564 -34.84 -26.97 1.09
CA ALA A 564 -34.23 -26.48 2.32
C ALA A 564 -35.16 -25.51 3.11
N PRO A 565 -35.17 -25.54 4.46
CA PRO A 565 -36.09 -24.75 5.27
C PRO A 565 -35.85 -23.24 5.20
N ARG A 566 -36.94 -22.52 4.90
CA ARG A 566 -36.95 -21.12 4.45
C ARG A 566 -36.63 -20.07 5.53
N VAL A 567 -36.70 -20.42 6.81
CA VAL A 567 -36.60 -19.44 7.93
C VAL A 567 -35.23 -19.45 8.62
N TRP A 568 -34.56 -20.60 8.70
CA TRP A 568 -33.31 -20.73 9.47
C TRP A 568 -32.05 -20.33 8.70
N LEU A 569 -32.02 -20.58 7.39
CA LEU A 569 -30.85 -20.27 6.56
C LEU A 569 -30.51 -18.77 6.50
N PRO A 570 -31.48 -17.84 6.37
CA PRO A 570 -31.18 -16.41 6.43
C PRO A 570 -30.61 -16.00 7.79
N CYS A 571 -31.11 -16.58 8.88
CA CYS A 571 -30.59 -16.35 10.23
C CYS A 571 -29.13 -16.80 10.36
N ILE A 572 -28.79 -17.98 9.82
CA ILE A 572 -27.40 -18.49 9.81
C ILE A 572 -26.50 -17.56 8.98
N GLY A 573 -26.94 -17.13 7.79
CA GLY A 573 -26.22 -16.14 6.99
C GLY A 573 -25.99 -14.83 7.75
N GLY A 574 -27.02 -14.32 8.42
CA GLY A 574 -26.93 -13.14 9.29
C GLY A 574 -25.94 -13.30 10.43
N ILE A 575 -25.95 -14.46 11.12
CA ILE A 575 -24.99 -14.79 12.18
C ILE A 575 -23.55 -14.79 11.64
N PHE A 576 -23.29 -15.38 10.46
CA PHE A 576 -21.96 -15.36 9.86
C PHE A 576 -21.48 -13.95 9.50
N ILE A 577 -22.37 -13.07 9.01
CA ILE A 577 -22.02 -11.65 8.78
C ILE A 577 -21.68 -10.96 10.10
N LEU A 578 -22.50 -11.13 11.13
CA LEU A 578 -22.26 -10.53 12.45
C LEU A 578 -20.96 -11.06 13.07
N ALA A 579 -20.69 -12.36 12.95
CA ALA A 579 -19.45 -12.98 13.39
C ALA A 579 -18.24 -12.45 12.60
N ALA A 580 -18.34 -12.30 11.29
CA ALA A 580 -17.29 -11.72 10.45
C ALA A 580 -17.00 -10.25 10.81
N ILE A 581 -18.04 -9.45 11.06
CA ILE A 581 -17.89 -8.06 11.51
C ILE A 581 -17.26 -8.02 12.91
N GLY A 582 -17.74 -8.86 13.83
CA GLY A 582 -17.21 -8.97 15.19
C GLY A 582 -15.74 -9.41 15.23
N LEU A 583 -15.37 -10.40 14.41
CA LEU A 583 -14.00 -10.85 14.26
C LEU A 583 -13.14 -9.79 13.57
N SER A 584 -13.61 -9.13 12.51
CA SER A 584 -12.88 -8.02 11.88
C SER A 584 -12.69 -6.82 12.81
N TRP A 585 -13.54 -6.64 13.82
CA TRP A 585 -13.36 -5.62 14.84
C TRP A 585 -12.30 -5.99 15.88
N ARG A 586 -12.03 -7.29 16.08
CA ARG A 586 -11.04 -7.78 17.05
C ARG A 586 -9.70 -8.18 16.44
N VAL A 587 -9.70 -8.58 15.17
CA VAL A 587 -8.51 -8.94 14.40
C VAL A 587 -8.05 -7.69 13.67
N ASP A 588 -7.08 -6.98 14.26
CA ASP A 588 -6.45 -5.82 13.61
C ASP A 588 -5.64 -6.31 12.40
N VAL A 589 -5.89 -5.67 11.25
CA VAL A 589 -5.23 -5.99 9.97
C VAL A 589 -3.70 -5.83 10.05
N ASN A 590 -3.19 -4.96 10.90
CA ASN A 590 -1.76 -4.77 11.09
C ASN A 590 -1.16 -5.82 12.03
N ASP A 591 -1.86 -6.12 13.14
CA ASP A 591 -1.34 -7.03 14.16
C ASP A 591 -1.32 -8.48 13.69
N PHE A 592 -2.29 -8.87 12.86
CA PHE A 592 -2.38 -10.17 12.22
C PHE A 592 -1.81 -10.11 10.79
N SER A 593 -0.57 -9.64 10.71
CA SER A 593 0.30 -9.68 9.52
C SER A 593 1.69 -10.22 9.89
N LEU A 594 2.54 -10.49 8.91
CA LEU A 594 3.94 -10.88 9.15
C LEU A 594 4.82 -9.71 9.64
N HIS A 595 4.30 -8.47 9.65
CA HIS A 595 5.07 -7.28 10.03
C HIS A 595 5.68 -7.39 11.43
N HIS A 596 4.91 -7.77 12.45
CA HIS A 596 5.42 -7.85 13.83
C HIS A 596 6.49 -8.91 13.99
N PHE A 597 6.34 -10.06 13.32
CA PHE A 597 7.36 -11.10 13.31
C PHE A 597 8.68 -10.53 12.79
N TYR A 598 8.63 -9.90 11.62
CA TYR A 598 9.79 -9.28 10.99
C TYR A 598 10.39 -8.14 11.84
N ARG A 599 9.56 -7.22 12.32
CA ARG A 599 9.94 -6.11 13.22
C ARG A 599 10.69 -6.60 14.44
N ASN A 600 10.16 -7.60 15.15
CA ASN A 600 10.77 -8.08 16.39
C ASN A 600 12.13 -8.74 16.15
N ARG A 601 12.32 -9.41 15.00
CA ARG A 601 13.62 -9.97 14.61
C ARG A 601 14.63 -8.88 14.26
N LEU A 602 14.20 -7.83 13.57
CA LEU A 602 15.05 -6.66 13.30
C LEU A 602 15.44 -5.92 14.59
N VAL A 603 14.47 -5.67 15.48
CA VAL A 603 14.73 -5.02 16.77
C VAL A 603 15.75 -5.81 17.56
N ARG A 604 15.59 -7.14 17.68
CA ARG A 604 16.57 -7.99 18.38
C ARG A 604 17.96 -7.97 17.75
N CYS A 605 18.04 -8.03 16.42
CA CYS A 605 19.31 -8.07 15.71
C CYS A 605 20.05 -6.74 15.78
N TYR A 606 19.37 -5.65 15.42
CA TYR A 606 19.99 -4.33 15.27
C TYR A 606 19.87 -3.53 16.56
N LEU A 607 18.67 -3.23 17.06
CA LEU A 607 18.52 -2.39 18.25
C LEU A 607 19.00 -3.11 19.53
N GLY A 608 18.81 -4.42 19.62
CA GLY A 608 19.33 -5.25 20.70
C GLY A 608 20.85 -5.33 20.73
N ALA A 609 21.53 -5.25 19.57
CA ALA A 609 22.99 -5.14 19.53
C ALA A 609 23.49 -3.87 20.23
N SER A 610 22.72 -2.78 20.13
CA SER A 610 23.06 -1.52 20.77
C SER A 610 22.78 -1.47 22.28
N ASN A 611 22.06 -2.47 22.83
CA ASN A 611 21.62 -2.50 24.22
C ASN A 611 22.62 -3.23 25.15
N PRO A 612 23.44 -2.52 25.94
CA PRO A 612 24.41 -3.17 26.83
C PRO A 612 23.76 -3.79 28.08
N GLU A 613 22.57 -3.32 28.48
CA GLU A 613 21.86 -3.73 29.70
C GLU A 613 20.71 -4.72 29.40
N ARG A 614 20.84 -5.44 28.28
CA ARG A 614 19.80 -6.32 27.76
C ARG A 614 19.44 -7.44 28.75
N MET A 615 18.17 -7.53 29.11
CA MET A 615 17.57 -8.57 29.97
C MET A 615 16.49 -9.34 29.18
N PRO A 616 16.89 -10.19 28.22
CA PRO A 616 15.92 -10.85 27.36
C PRO A 616 15.12 -11.91 28.10
N GLU A 617 13.86 -12.07 27.70
CA GLU A 617 13.04 -13.18 28.16
C GLU A 617 13.66 -14.51 27.68
N PRO A 618 13.89 -15.50 28.56
CA PRO A 618 14.70 -16.68 28.23
C PRO A 618 14.18 -17.55 27.07
N PHE A 619 12.87 -17.60 26.86
CA PHE A 619 12.26 -18.45 25.85
C PHE A 619 12.26 -17.83 24.45
N THR A 620 11.94 -16.55 24.36
CA THR A 620 11.81 -15.79 23.10
C THR A 620 13.10 -15.09 22.71
N GLY A 621 13.96 -14.80 23.70
CA GLY A 621 15.16 -14.00 23.53
C GLY A 621 14.86 -12.55 23.17
N PHE A 622 13.65 -12.03 23.41
CA PHE A 622 13.28 -10.63 23.18
C PHE A 622 13.36 -9.81 24.47
N ASP A 623 13.78 -8.55 24.34
CA ASP A 623 13.81 -7.59 25.45
C ASP A 623 12.99 -6.35 25.02
N PRO A 624 11.94 -5.96 25.76
CA PRO A 624 11.21 -4.72 25.50
C PRO A 624 12.10 -3.47 25.49
N GLY A 625 13.18 -3.47 26.26
CA GLY A 625 14.16 -2.39 26.33
C GLY A 625 15.10 -2.31 25.12
N ASP A 626 15.02 -3.24 24.17
CA ASP A 626 15.77 -3.14 22.89
C ASP A 626 15.24 -2.02 22.00
N ASP A 627 13.94 -1.76 22.02
CA ASP A 627 13.32 -0.72 21.20
C ASP A 627 13.31 0.63 21.91
N VAL A 628 13.39 1.71 21.14
CA VAL A 628 13.38 3.10 21.65
C VAL A 628 12.32 3.91 20.93
N ALA A 629 11.69 4.86 21.61
CA ALA A 629 10.76 5.77 20.95
C ALA A 629 11.51 6.68 19.97
N LEU A 630 10.97 6.88 18.76
CA LEU A 630 11.63 7.71 17.74
C LEU A 630 11.76 9.16 18.21
N CYS A 631 10.81 9.66 19.00
CA CYS A 631 10.85 11.02 19.55
C CYS A 631 11.93 11.22 20.62
N GLU A 632 12.43 10.17 21.27
CA GLU A 632 13.55 10.30 22.21
C GLU A 632 14.87 10.70 21.54
N LEU A 633 14.95 10.57 20.21
CA LEU A 633 16.10 11.02 19.42
C LEU A 633 16.02 12.50 19.03
N ALA A 634 14.98 13.22 19.48
CA ALA A 634 14.79 14.64 19.16
C ALA A 634 15.57 15.57 20.10
N ASP A 635 15.68 15.20 21.38
CA ASP A 635 16.30 15.99 22.43
C ASP A 635 17.58 15.30 22.94
N ASN A 636 18.65 16.07 23.15
CA ASN A 636 19.91 15.56 23.70
C ASN A 636 20.57 14.41 22.93
N TYR A 637 20.34 14.36 21.63
CA TYR A 637 20.93 13.38 20.73
C TYR A 637 22.11 14.00 19.95
N PRO A 638 23.37 13.57 20.21
CA PRO A 638 24.56 14.16 19.58
C PRO A 638 24.93 13.51 18.24
N GLY A 639 24.06 12.69 17.63
CA GLY A 639 24.34 12.04 16.35
C GLY A 639 23.77 12.80 15.14
N PRO A 640 24.03 12.31 13.91
CA PRO A 640 23.34 12.78 12.71
C PRO A 640 21.84 12.54 12.83
N TYR A 641 21.04 13.56 12.52
CA TYR A 641 19.58 13.56 12.63
C TYR A 641 18.97 12.46 11.72
N PRO A 642 18.30 11.45 12.29
CA PRO A 642 17.86 10.29 11.52
C PRO A 642 16.59 10.58 10.72
N ILE A 643 16.61 10.17 9.45
CA ILE A 643 15.47 10.19 8.54
C ILE A 643 15.27 8.76 8.02
N LEU A 644 14.15 8.13 8.38
CA LEU A 644 13.79 6.82 7.83
C LEU A 644 12.71 7.03 6.76
N ASN A 645 13.02 6.64 5.53
CA ASN A 645 12.14 6.83 4.39
C ASN A 645 11.27 5.60 4.15
N ALA A 646 9.98 5.83 3.96
CA ALA A 646 9.00 4.82 3.55
C ALA A 646 8.23 5.29 2.31
N ALA A 647 7.60 4.35 1.60
CA ALA A 647 6.74 4.68 0.48
C ALA A 647 5.28 4.74 0.93
N LEU A 648 4.66 5.91 0.77
CA LEU A 648 3.22 6.10 0.84
C LEU A 648 2.61 5.61 -0.47
N ASN A 649 1.90 4.48 -0.47
CA ASN A 649 1.30 3.93 -1.68
C ASN A 649 0.04 4.72 -2.07
N ILE A 650 -0.04 5.14 -3.33
CA ILE A 650 -1.17 5.90 -3.88
C ILE A 650 -1.50 5.32 -5.26
N THR A 651 -2.53 4.48 -5.35
CA THR A 651 -2.97 3.93 -6.65
C THR A 651 -4.12 4.71 -7.28
N GLY A 652 -4.79 5.60 -6.52
CA GLY A 652 -5.79 6.54 -7.02
C GLY A 652 -5.41 8.00 -6.77
N GLY A 653 -5.61 8.87 -7.76
CA GLY A 653 -5.37 10.32 -7.65
C GLY A 653 -5.65 11.07 -8.94
N GLU A 654 -5.89 12.38 -8.84
CA GLU A 654 -6.21 13.24 -9.99
C GLU A 654 -4.99 13.59 -10.86
N GLU A 655 -3.76 13.40 -10.35
CA GLU A 655 -2.53 13.72 -11.09
C GLU A 655 -1.97 12.48 -11.82
N LEU A 656 -1.77 12.63 -13.13
CA LEU A 656 -1.24 11.58 -14.01
C LEU A 656 0.13 11.05 -13.56
N GLY A 657 0.98 11.91 -12.98
CA GLY A 657 2.29 11.53 -12.45
C GLY A 657 2.22 10.57 -11.26
N TYR A 658 1.14 10.61 -10.47
CA TYR A 658 0.90 9.63 -9.41
C TYR A 658 0.34 8.31 -9.94
N ALA A 659 -0.34 8.31 -11.09
CA ALA A 659 -0.88 7.10 -11.70
C ALA A 659 0.24 6.15 -12.21
N THR A 660 1.38 6.69 -12.62
CA THR A 660 2.56 5.90 -13.04
C THR A 660 3.49 5.55 -11.88
N ARG A 661 3.76 6.50 -10.97
CA ARG A 661 4.68 6.29 -9.83
C ARG A 661 4.08 5.45 -8.70
N ARG A 662 2.75 5.54 -8.52
CA ARG A 662 1.94 4.84 -7.51
C ARG A 662 2.40 4.99 -6.04
N ALA A 663 3.33 5.91 -5.74
CA ALA A 663 3.82 6.16 -4.40
C ALA A 663 4.40 7.58 -4.21
N LYS A 664 4.55 8.01 -2.95
CA LYS A 664 5.27 9.22 -2.51
C LYS A 664 6.24 8.90 -1.37
N SER A 665 7.24 9.76 -1.17
CA SER A 665 8.10 9.74 0.03
C SER A 665 7.29 10.04 1.29
N PHE A 666 7.38 9.17 2.28
CA PHE A 666 6.92 9.38 3.64
C PHE A 666 8.14 9.33 4.57
N ALA A 667 8.41 10.44 5.28
CA ALA A 667 9.55 10.55 6.17
C ALA A 667 9.13 10.30 7.62
N PHE A 668 9.87 9.44 8.30
CA PHE A 668 9.86 9.32 9.75
C PHE A 668 11.08 10.03 10.31
N THR A 669 10.86 11.08 11.11
CA THR A 669 11.92 11.81 11.81
C THR A 669 11.61 11.89 13.32
N PRO A 670 12.60 12.17 14.17
CA PRO A 670 12.38 12.34 15.61
C PRO A 670 11.30 13.38 15.98
N LEU A 671 11.20 14.48 15.22
CA LEU A 671 10.23 15.54 15.54
C LEU A 671 8.88 15.34 14.83
N PHE A 672 8.90 15.05 13.53
CA PHE A 672 7.69 14.99 12.70
C PHE A 672 7.70 13.81 11.73
N CYS A 673 6.52 13.23 11.52
CA CYS A 673 6.30 12.22 10.51
C CYS A 673 5.25 12.72 9.51
N GLY A 674 5.48 12.47 8.22
CA GLY A 674 4.55 12.88 7.19
C GLY A 674 5.11 12.78 5.79
N TYR A 675 4.38 13.42 4.88
CA TYR A 675 4.68 13.45 3.45
C TYR A 675 4.19 14.78 2.90
N GLU A 676 4.78 15.28 1.83
CA GLU A 676 4.35 16.54 1.23
C GLU A 676 3.11 16.37 0.34
N LEU A 677 2.23 17.36 0.43
CA LEU A 677 1.09 17.49 -0.44
C LEU A 677 1.08 18.86 -1.10
N GLY A 678 1.33 18.90 -2.41
CA GLY A 678 1.06 20.08 -3.22
C GLY A 678 -0.42 20.47 -3.11
N ALA A 679 -0.69 21.77 -3.04
CA ALA A 679 -2.02 22.34 -3.09
C ALA A 679 -2.61 21.96 -4.45
N SER A 680 -3.69 21.20 -4.40
CA SER A 680 -4.58 21.02 -5.55
C SER A 680 -5.32 22.33 -5.77
N GLY A 681 -4.61 23.32 -6.35
CA GLY A 681 -5.22 24.52 -6.89
C GLY A 681 -5.72 24.26 -8.32
N GLU A 682 -6.97 24.61 -8.60
CA GLU A 682 -7.44 24.73 -9.98
C GLU A 682 -6.77 25.95 -10.65
N GLY A 683 -6.25 25.79 -11.88
CA GLY A 683 -5.79 26.90 -12.71
C GLY A 683 -4.45 27.55 -12.31
N MET A 684 -4.30 28.86 -12.58
CA MET A 684 -3.02 29.59 -12.49
C MET A 684 -2.37 29.64 -11.09
N GLN A 685 -3.11 29.36 -10.01
CA GLN A 685 -2.55 29.28 -8.65
C GLN A 685 -1.56 28.12 -8.48
N ARG A 686 -1.60 27.14 -9.39
CA ARG A 686 -0.67 26.00 -9.44
C ARG A 686 0.78 26.40 -9.81
N PHE A 687 0.99 27.63 -10.28
CA PHE A 687 2.28 28.15 -10.72
C PHE A 687 2.80 29.33 -9.88
N SER A 688 2.09 29.76 -8.83
CA SER A 688 2.65 30.76 -7.89
C SER A 688 3.43 30.03 -6.80
N CYS A 689 4.75 30.13 -6.86
CA CYS A 689 5.72 29.41 -6.03
C CYS A 689 5.72 29.78 -4.53
N THR A 690 4.67 30.42 -3.99
CA THR A 690 4.73 31.02 -2.65
C THR A 690 3.62 30.61 -1.66
N ASP A 691 2.54 29.93 -2.04
CA ASP A 691 1.42 29.64 -1.12
C ASP A 691 0.79 28.23 -1.28
N GLY A 692 1.57 27.25 -1.75
CA GLY A 692 1.04 26.04 -2.36
C GLY A 692 1.15 24.72 -1.60
N PHE A 693 1.48 24.65 -0.31
CA PHE A 693 1.60 23.34 0.38
C PHE A 693 0.58 23.16 1.50
N LEU A 694 -0.10 22.01 1.49
CA LEU A 694 -1.06 21.68 2.54
C LEU A 694 -0.36 21.04 3.74
N PRO A 695 -0.72 21.42 4.98
CA PRO A 695 -0.14 20.81 6.17
C PRO A 695 -0.40 19.30 6.23
N SER A 696 0.66 18.54 6.43
CA SER A 696 0.65 17.08 6.31
C SER A 696 1.71 16.37 7.16
N TYR A 697 2.50 17.12 7.93
CA TYR A 697 3.44 16.59 8.90
C TYR A 697 2.85 16.70 10.30
N SER A 698 2.81 15.58 11.04
CA SER A 698 2.33 15.52 12.42
C SER A 698 3.46 15.14 13.35
N LYS A 699 3.40 15.61 14.60
CA LYS A 699 4.42 15.31 15.60
C LYS A 699 4.59 13.80 15.83
N THR A 700 5.84 13.35 15.92
CA THR A 700 6.18 11.94 16.11
C THR A 700 5.69 11.39 17.45
N GLU A 701 5.78 12.17 18.53
CA GLU A 701 5.28 11.83 19.88
C GLU A 701 3.77 11.51 19.91
N CYS A 702 3.01 12.09 18.97
CA CYS A 702 1.57 11.90 18.87
C CYS A 702 1.20 10.67 18.01
N GLY A 703 2.13 10.11 17.24
CA GLY A 703 1.84 8.97 16.38
C GLY A 703 1.56 7.73 17.21
N ARG A 704 0.42 7.08 17.01
CA ARG A 704 0.01 5.88 17.77
C ARG A 704 -0.05 6.05 19.30
N SER A 705 -0.27 7.28 19.80
CA SER A 705 -0.31 7.58 21.25
C SER A 705 -1.65 7.33 21.96
N ALA A 706 -2.60 6.62 21.34
CA ALA A 706 -3.91 6.36 21.94
C ALA A 706 -3.82 5.68 23.32
N ALA A 707 -4.63 6.17 24.27
CA ALA A 707 -4.69 5.73 25.65
C ALA A 707 -4.94 4.21 25.75
N GLY A 708 -3.92 3.47 26.19
CA GLY A 708 -3.95 2.01 26.32
C GLY A 708 -2.58 1.36 26.07
N LEU A 709 -1.77 1.93 25.18
CA LEU A 709 -0.40 1.46 24.89
C LEU A 709 0.63 1.82 25.96
N GLY A 710 0.42 2.91 26.70
CA GLY A 710 1.26 3.27 27.85
C GLY A 710 1.27 2.22 28.97
N LYS A 711 0.31 1.27 28.99
CA LYS A 711 0.33 0.13 29.92
C LYS A 711 1.28 -1.00 29.50
N PHE A 712 1.82 -0.97 28.28
CA PHE A 712 2.66 -2.03 27.71
C PHE A 712 4.04 -1.52 27.25
N GLY A 713 4.53 -0.42 27.85
CA GLY A 713 5.91 0.06 27.66
C GLY A 713 6.15 1.02 26.49
N ALA A 714 5.11 1.47 25.78
CA ALA A 714 5.23 2.50 24.76
C ALA A 714 5.02 3.91 25.35
N GLU A 715 6.00 4.38 26.14
CA GLU A 715 6.05 5.78 26.58
C GLU A 715 6.60 6.66 25.46
N GLY A 716 5.78 7.00 24.45
CA GLY A 716 6.11 8.08 23.51
C GLY A 716 6.04 7.73 22.02
N GLY A 717 4.86 7.84 21.42
CA GLY A 717 4.74 7.89 19.96
C GLY A 717 5.12 6.60 19.21
N ILE A 718 5.54 6.75 17.95
CA ILE A 718 6.01 5.64 17.10
C ILE A 718 7.41 5.21 17.53
N SER A 719 7.65 3.91 17.68
CA SER A 719 8.98 3.39 17.99
C SER A 719 9.91 3.35 16.79
N LEU A 720 11.22 3.49 17.03
CA LEU A 720 12.26 3.38 16.02
C LEU A 720 12.20 2.03 15.32
N GLY A 721 11.99 0.94 16.07
CA GLY A 721 11.83 -0.41 15.53
C GLY A 721 10.66 -0.54 14.55
N THR A 722 9.52 0.11 14.81
CA THR A 722 8.40 0.15 13.85
C THR A 722 8.75 0.95 12.61
N ALA A 723 9.35 2.14 12.75
CA ALA A 723 9.73 2.95 11.59
C ALA A 723 10.75 2.22 10.69
N MET A 724 11.74 1.56 11.31
CA MET A 724 12.73 0.72 10.65
C MET A 724 12.08 -0.44 9.89
N ALA A 725 11.17 -1.17 10.52
CA ALA A 725 10.48 -2.29 9.89
C ALA A 725 9.55 -1.86 8.75
N ILE A 726 8.88 -0.70 8.85
CA ILE A 726 8.07 -0.16 7.75
C ILE A 726 8.98 0.24 6.58
N SER A 727 10.09 0.92 6.86
CA SER A 727 11.08 1.32 5.83
C SER A 727 11.68 0.12 5.09
N GLY A 728 11.78 -1.06 5.73
CA GLY A 728 12.27 -2.32 5.15
C GLY A 728 11.20 -3.32 4.69
N ALA A 729 9.94 -2.92 4.64
CA ALA A 729 8.81 -3.79 4.31
C ALA A 729 8.73 -4.16 2.81
N ALA A 730 9.77 -4.79 2.26
CA ALA A 730 9.94 -5.07 0.85
C ALA A 730 8.88 -6.02 0.30
N ALA A 731 8.38 -6.98 1.10
CA ALA A 731 7.27 -7.82 0.69
C ALA A 731 5.93 -7.15 1.03
N SER A 732 5.32 -6.47 0.05
CA SER A 732 4.03 -5.81 0.22
C SER A 732 3.10 -6.00 -0.99
N PRO A 733 1.77 -6.10 -0.82
CA PRO A 733 0.83 -6.07 -1.94
C PRO A 733 0.88 -4.78 -2.76
N ASN A 734 1.19 -3.64 -2.13
CA ASN A 734 1.38 -2.37 -2.83
C ASN A 734 2.86 -1.98 -2.73
N MET A 735 3.57 -2.05 -3.86
CA MET A 735 5.02 -1.81 -3.95
C MET A 735 5.34 -0.59 -4.82
N GLY A 736 4.50 0.45 -4.76
CA GLY A 736 4.62 1.62 -5.63
C GLY A 736 4.70 1.23 -7.11
N TYR A 737 5.78 1.64 -7.78
CA TYR A 737 6.01 1.36 -9.21
C TYR A 737 6.19 -0.13 -9.54
N HIS A 738 6.53 -0.98 -8.54
CA HIS A 738 6.67 -2.42 -8.70
C HIS A 738 5.35 -3.20 -8.54
N THR A 739 4.23 -2.52 -8.29
CA THR A 739 2.96 -3.19 -7.99
C THR A 739 2.43 -3.98 -9.18
N ASN A 740 2.58 -5.31 -9.13
CA ASN A 740 1.91 -6.24 -10.03
C ASN A 740 0.57 -6.69 -9.41
N PRO A 741 -0.59 -6.44 -10.06
CA PRO A 741 -1.90 -6.81 -9.51
C PRO A 741 -2.04 -8.29 -9.15
N ALA A 742 -1.39 -9.19 -9.88
CA ALA A 742 -1.49 -10.61 -9.64
C ALA A 742 -0.72 -11.05 -8.38
N THR A 743 0.52 -10.57 -8.24
CA THR A 743 1.34 -10.83 -7.04
C THR A 743 0.70 -10.16 -5.82
N ALA A 744 0.21 -8.92 -5.97
CA ALA A 744 -0.49 -8.18 -4.93
C ALA A 744 -1.69 -8.95 -4.38
N PHE A 745 -2.53 -9.49 -5.27
CA PHE A 745 -3.69 -10.29 -4.91
C PHE A 745 -3.31 -11.48 -4.03
N PHE A 746 -2.32 -12.28 -4.45
CA PHE A 746 -1.91 -13.47 -3.69
C PHE A 746 -1.20 -13.13 -2.38
N MET A 747 -0.37 -12.08 -2.35
CA MET A 747 0.28 -11.61 -1.13
C MET A 747 -0.72 -11.11 -0.10
N ALA A 748 -1.73 -10.35 -0.53
CA ALA A 748 -2.79 -9.86 0.34
C ALA A 748 -3.67 -11.02 0.86
N LEU A 749 -4.02 -11.96 -0.03
CA LEU A 749 -4.87 -13.08 0.33
C LEU A 749 -4.17 -14.05 1.30
N PHE A 750 -2.91 -14.41 1.04
CA PHE A 750 -2.15 -15.35 1.87
C PHE A 750 -1.32 -14.67 2.98
N ASP A 751 -1.63 -13.41 3.30
CA ASP A 751 -0.99 -12.63 4.36
C ASP A 751 0.55 -12.60 4.29
N VAL A 752 1.10 -12.70 3.07
CA VAL A 752 2.54 -12.57 2.80
C VAL A 752 2.85 -11.09 2.64
N ARG A 753 2.69 -10.33 3.72
CA ARG A 753 2.79 -8.86 3.70
C ARG A 753 3.47 -8.30 4.95
N LEU A 754 4.31 -7.30 4.71
CA LEU A 754 5.06 -6.55 5.72
C LEU A 754 4.64 -5.07 5.77
N GLY A 755 3.87 -4.58 4.79
CA GLY A 755 3.41 -3.19 4.79
C GLY A 755 2.39 -2.90 5.90
N TRP A 756 2.20 -1.62 6.22
CA TRP A 756 1.50 -1.20 7.44
C TRP A 756 0.46 -0.10 7.17
N TRP A 757 -0.75 -0.26 7.71
CA TRP A 757 -1.76 0.81 7.72
C TRP A 757 -1.49 1.78 8.85
N MET A 758 -0.96 2.95 8.51
CA MET A 758 -0.71 4.03 9.47
C MET A 758 -1.88 5.01 9.48
N GLY A 759 -2.17 5.61 10.64
CA GLY A 759 -3.06 6.77 10.69
C GLY A 759 -2.55 7.86 9.75
N ASN A 760 -3.43 8.54 9.04
CA ASN A 760 -3.00 9.62 8.14
C ASN A 760 -2.46 10.79 8.99
N SER A 761 -1.22 11.23 8.73
CA SER A 761 -0.57 12.36 9.42
C SER A 761 -1.31 13.70 9.20
N ARG A 762 -2.23 13.76 8.23
CA ARG A 762 -3.13 14.89 8.00
C ARG A 762 -4.34 14.92 8.92
N ASP A 763 -4.67 13.82 9.60
CA ASP A 763 -5.81 13.74 10.51
C ASP A 763 -5.32 13.45 11.94
N PRO A 764 -5.16 14.48 12.80
CA PRO A 764 -4.60 14.32 14.14
C PRO A 764 -5.28 13.26 15.00
N LYS A 765 -6.57 13.01 14.78
CA LYS A 765 -7.32 11.97 15.50
C LYS A 765 -6.92 10.56 15.06
N LYS A 766 -6.69 10.38 13.77
CA LYS A 766 -6.28 9.09 13.20
C LYS A 766 -4.79 8.84 13.37
N TRP A 767 -3.97 9.89 13.32
CA TRP A 767 -2.54 9.81 13.62
C TRP A 767 -2.26 9.20 15.01
N LYS A 768 -3.08 9.53 16.01
CA LYS A 768 -3.01 8.95 17.36
C LYS A 768 -3.47 7.49 17.44
N SER A 769 -4.17 6.98 16.43
CA SER A 769 -4.72 5.62 16.42
C SER A 769 -3.64 4.57 16.15
N THR A 770 -3.81 3.38 16.73
CA THR A 770 -2.87 2.25 16.57
C THR A 770 -3.02 1.53 15.23
N GLY A 771 -4.21 1.59 14.63
CA GLY A 771 -4.61 0.87 13.43
C GLY A 771 -6.09 1.09 13.12
N PRO A 772 -6.59 0.59 11.98
CA PRO A 772 -8.00 0.71 11.62
C PRO A 772 -8.88 -0.22 12.45
N ALA A 773 -9.85 0.34 13.18
CA ALA A 773 -10.75 -0.43 14.05
C ALA A 773 -11.64 -1.47 13.33
N LEU A 774 -11.87 -1.32 12.03
CA LEU A 774 -12.54 -2.30 11.18
C LEU A 774 -11.63 -2.60 10.00
N GLY A 775 -10.82 -3.65 10.12
CA GLY A 775 -9.79 -4.03 9.15
C GLY A 775 -10.34 -4.48 7.79
N LEU A 776 -11.56 -5.02 7.73
CA LEU A 776 -12.14 -5.66 6.53
C LEU A 776 -12.10 -4.77 5.28
N GLY A 777 -12.51 -3.50 5.41
CA GLY A 777 -12.51 -2.57 4.27
C GLY A 777 -11.10 -2.26 3.76
N TYR A 778 -10.11 -2.25 4.66
CA TYR A 778 -8.70 -2.02 4.31
C TYR A 778 -8.08 -3.29 3.70
N LEU A 779 -8.41 -4.48 4.22
CA LEU A 779 -8.00 -5.76 3.64
C LEU A 779 -8.51 -5.92 2.21
N PHE A 780 -9.80 -5.63 1.95
CA PHE A 780 -10.33 -5.63 0.58
C PHE A 780 -9.62 -4.61 -0.30
N SER A 781 -9.29 -3.43 0.23
CA SER A 781 -8.55 -2.42 -0.52
C SER A 781 -7.13 -2.88 -0.89
N GLU A 782 -6.48 -3.72 -0.08
CA GLU A 782 -5.20 -4.34 -0.44
C GLU A 782 -5.34 -5.40 -1.54
N VAL A 783 -6.38 -6.26 -1.45
CA VAL A 783 -6.63 -7.32 -2.45
C VAL A 783 -6.82 -6.75 -3.85
N ILE A 784 -7.41 -5.56 -3.97
CA ILE A 784 -7.60 -4.85 -5.25
C ILE A 784 -6.52 -3.79 -5.52
N ALA A 785 -5.48 -3.72 -4.69
CA ALA A 785 -4.40 -2.74 -4.77
C ALA A 785 -4.89 -1.27 -4.85
N ASN A 786 -5.88 -0.90 -4.03
CA ASN A 786 -6.50 0.43 -3.99
C ASN A 786 -6.13 1.22 -2.73
N SER A 787 -5.10 2.06 -2.82
CA SER A 787 -4.64 2.95 -1.76
C SER A 787 -4.83 4.43 -2.13
N ASP A 788 -5.24 5.24 -1.16
CA ASP A 788 -5.60 6.65 -1.36
C ASP A 788 -5.13 7.50 -0.17
N GLN A 789 -4.44 8.61 -0.48
CA GLN A 789 -3.92 9.59 0.47
C GLN A 789 -5.01 10.43 1.18
N GLN A 790 -6.26 10.43 0.69
CA GLN A 790 -7.39 11.13 1.31
C GLN A 790 -8.09 10.30 2.40
N LYS A 791 -7.79 9.01 2.53
CA LYS A 791 -8.38 8.14 3.55
C LYS A 791 -7.82 8.45 4.95
N GLY A 792 -8.57 8.08 5.98
CA GLY A 792 -8.16 8.29 7.38
C GLY A 792 -6.94 7.45 7.80
N TYR A 793 -6.66 6.37 7.07
CA TYR A 793 -5.44 5.57 7.20
C TYR A 793 -4.80 5.45 5.83
N VAL A 794 -3.47 5.43 5.81
CA VAL A 794 -2.63 5.33 4.63
C VAL A 794 -1.77 4.09 4.69
N TYR A 795 -1.47 3.51 3.54
CA TYR A 795 -0.70 2.27 3.45
C TYR A 795 0.78 2.57 3.16
N LEU A 796 1.64 2.21 4.10
CA LEU A 796 3.08 2.42 4.02
C LEU A 796 3.80 1.11 3.70
N SER A 797 4.79 1.18 2.82
CA SER A 797 5.68 0.07 2.45
C SER A 797 7.14 0.51 2.43
N ASP A 798 8.05 -0.39 2.04
CA ASP A 798 9.48 -0.10 1.90
C ASP A 798 9.76 1.21 1.14
N GLY A 799 10.72 2.00 1.63
CA GLY A 799 11.11 3.28 1.00
C GLY A 799 11.64 3.11 -0.43
N GLY A 800 12.25 1.97 -0.74
CA GLY A 800 12.76 1.62 -2.06
C GLY A 800 11.66 1.46 -3.12
N HIS A 801 10.40 1.30 -2.71
CA HIS A 801 9.24 1.36 -3.61
C HIS A 801 8.96 2.77 -4.13
N PHE A 802 9.60 3.80 -3.58
CA PHE A 802 9.61 5.16 -4.10
C PHE A 802 11.01 5.56 -4.58
N GLU A 803 12.01 5.58 -3.69
CA GLU A 803 13.38 5.99 -3.98
C GLU A 803 14.36 5.22 -3.08
N ASN A 804 15.26 4.45 -3.67
CA ASN A 804 16.03 3.44 -2.93
C ASN A 804 17.39 3.92 -2.41
N LEU A 805 17.95 5.03 -2.92
CA LEU A 805 19.25 5.58 -2.48
C LEU A 805 19.15 6.42 -1.21
N ALA A 806 17.93 6.74 -0.75
CA ALA A 806 17.67 7.59 0.42
C ALA A 806 18.16 9.04 0.26
N VAL A 807 18.27 9.54 -0.96
CA VAL A 807 18.79 10.88 -1.27
C VAL A 807 17.67 11.91 -1.43
N TYR A 808 16.46 11.47 -1.81
CA TYR A 808 15.34 12.37 -2.11
C TYR A 808 15.03 13.37 -0.98
N GLU A 809 14.95 12.91 0.26
CA GLU A 809 14.67 13.77 1.42
C GLU A 809 15.86 14.66 1.84
N LEU A 810 17.08 14.35 1.40
CA LEU A 810 18.25 15.21 1.59
C LEU A 810 18.29 16.34 0.55
N ILE A 811 17.86 16.06 -0.70
CA ILE A 811 17.65 17.09 -1.72
C ILE A 811 16.55 18.05 -1.27
N ARG A 812 15.46 17.53 -0.69
CA ARG A 812 14.39 18.34 -0.11
C ARG A 812 14.89 19.32 0.96
N ARG A 813 15.84 18.89 1.78
CA ARG A 813 16.51 19.70 2.81
C ARG A 813 17.65 20.56 2.26
N ARG A 814 17.89 20.51 0.94
CA ARG A 814 18.91 21.28 0.22
C ARG A 814 20.34 21.04 0.76
N CYS A 815 20.66 19.81 1.17
CA CYS A 815 21.99 19.48 1.68
C CYS A 815 23.11 19.80 0.67
N ARG A 816 23.98 20.74 1.01
CA ARG A 816 25.10 21.18 0.18
C ARG A 816 26.07 20.04 -0.16
N VAL A 817 26.26 19.08 0.74
CA VAL A 817 27.04 17.86 0.48
C VAL A 817 26.18 16.64 0.81
N ILE A 818 26.03 15.74 -0.14
CA ILE A 818 25.32 14.47 0.03
C ILE A 818 26.28 13.32 -0.30
N VAL A 819 26.51 12.42 0.66
CA VAL A 819 27.24 11.17 0.44
C VAL A 819 26.21 10.04 0.38
N ALA A 820 26.03 9.45 -0.80
CA ALA A 820 25.08 8.38 -1.04
C ALA A 820 25.80 7.04 -1.21
N CYS A 821 25.48 6.06 -0.38
CA CYS A 821 26.03 4.70 -0.47
C CYS A 821 25.01 3.78 -1.14
N ASP A 822 25.28 3.40 -2.39
CA ASP A 822 24.49 2.47 -3.19
C ASP A 822 25.00 1.04 -3.04
N ALA A 823 24.31 0.28 -2.18
CA ALA A 823 24.51 -1.14 -1.97
C ALA A 823 23.36 -2.00 -2.56
N ASP A 824 22.63 -1.48 -3.55
CA ASP A 824 21.58 -2.26 -4.22
C ASP A 824 22.14 -3.33 -5.18
N ALA A 825 21.35 -4.38 -5.43
CA ALA A 825 21.70 -5.49 -6.30
C ALA A 825 21.59 -5.07 -7.77
N ASP A 826 22.70 -4.68 -8.36
CA ASP A 826 22.78 -4.25 -9.75
C ASP A 826 24.00 -4.90 -10.43
N GLY A 827 23.91 -6.21 -10.68
CA GLY A 827 24.96 -6.95 -11.38
C GLY A 827 25.21 -6.48 -12.82
N SER A 828 24.30 -5.70 -13.38
CA SER A 828 24.41 -5.12 -14.73
C SER A 828 24.93 -3.68 -14.75
N TYR A 829 25.13 -3.05 -13.59
CA TYR A 829 25.52 -1.64 -13.47
C TYR A 829 24.66 -0.69 -14.31
N GLN A 830 23.34 -0.90 -14.30
CA GLN A 830 22.36 -0.05 -15.00
C GLN A 830 22.08 1.25 -14.24
N PHE A 831 22.28 1.28 -12.92
CA PHE A 831 22.03 2.43 -12.05
C PHE A 831 20.57 2.93 -12.09
N ASP A 832 19.61 2.02 -12.22
CA ASP A 832 18.16 2.33 -12.29
C ASP A 832 17.72 3.27 -11.15
N ASN A 833 18.19 3.05 -9.92
CA ASN A 833 17.84 3.87 -8.77
C ASN A 833 18.37 5.30 -8.89
N LEU A 834 19.60 5.48 -9.36
CA LEU A 834 20.20 6.80 -9.58
C LEU A 834 19.46 7.56 -10.69
N VAL A 835 19.21 6.90 -11.82
CA VAL A 835 18.47 7.52 -12.93
C VAL A 835 17.06 7.90 -12.50
N SER A 836 16.41 7.04 -11.71
CA SER A 836 15.09 7.33 -11.15
C SER A 836 15.12 8.50 -10.16
N LEU A 837 16.17 8.61 -9.32
CA LEU A 837 16.39 9.77 -8.45
C LEU A 837 16.56 11.06 -9.26
N ILE A 838 17.38 11.06 -10.31
CA ILE A 838 17.61 12.21 -11.19
C ILE A 838 16.29 12.68 -11.81
N GLU A 839 15.45 11.76 -12.28
CA GLU A 839 14.14 12.09 -12.82
C GLU A 839 13.21 12.71 -11.77
N LYS A 840 13.15 12.13 -10.57
CA LYS A 840 12.32 12.61 -9.47
C LYS A 840 12.78 13.98 -8.97
N ALA A 841 14.08 14.19 -8.76
CA ALA A 841 14.63 15.47 -8.33
C ALA A 841 14.26 16.60 -9.30
N ARG A 842 14.37 16.34 -10.61
CA ARG A 842 13.99 17.29 -11.65
C ARG A 842 12.49 17.56 -11.70
N THR A 843 11.66 16.54 -11.52
CA THR A 843 10.20 16.68 -11.63
C THR A 843 9.57 17.33 -10.40
N ASP A 844 10.05 16.94 -9.22
CA ASP A 844 9.39 17.25 -7.95
C ASP A 844 9.99 18.50 -7.29
N PHE A 845 11.29 18.74 -7.46
CA PHE A 845 12.00 19.89 -6.89
C PHE A 845 12.50 20.90 -7.94
N GLY A 846 12.46 20.56 -9.23
CA GLY A 846 13.13 21.34 -10.28
C GLY A 846 14.67 21.21 -10.27
N ALA A 847 15.23 20.43 -9.34
CA ALA A 847 16.66 20.28 -9.16
C ALA A 847 17.28 19.39 -10.25
N ARG A 848 18.41 19.83 -10.81
CA ARG A 848 19.15 19.09 -11.85
C ARG A 848 20.37 18.43 -11.25
N ILE A 849 20.59 17.14 -11.54
CA ILE A 849 21.76 16.40 -11.07
C ILE A 849 22.61 16.01 -12.29
N GLU A 850 23.88 16.38 -12.27
CA GLU A 850 24.88 16.02 -13.27
C GLU A 850 25.98 15.17 -12.62
N ILE A 851 26.07 13.90 -13.00
CA ILE A 851 27.02 12.93 -12.42
C ILE A 851 27.49 11.93 -13.48
N ASP A 852 28.81 11.77 -13.63
CA ASP A 852 29.40 10.82 -14.56
C ASP A 852 29.64 9.45 -13.92
N TYR A 853 28.53 8.75 -13.65
CA TYR A 853 28.55 7.42 -13.05
C TYR A 853 29.15 6.33 -13.96
N GLY A 854 29.40 6.62 -15.24
CA GLY A 854 30.01 5.67 -16.18
C GLY A 854 31.41 5.21 -15.75
N SER A 855 32.18 6.05 -15.06
CA SER A 855 33.51 5.75 -14.53
C SER A 855 33.51 4.64 -13.46
N THR A 856 32.36 4.38 -12.83
CA THR A 856 32.16 3.29 -11.85
C THR A 856 31.73 1.97 -12.47
N ARG A 857 31.55 1.93 -13.80
CA ARG A 857 31.24 0.68 -14.50
C ARG A 857 32.52 -0.13 -14.74
N PRO A 858 32.46 -1.47 -14.65
CA PRO A 858 33.54 -2.33 -15.11
C PRO A 858 33.83 -2.11 -16.60
N SER A 859 35.09 -1.86 -16.96
CA SER A 859 35.52 -1.56 -18.35
C SER A 859 35.33 -2.75 -19.30
N ASP A 860 35.43 -3.97 -18.79
CA ASP A 860 35.53 -5.19 -19.59
C ASP A 860 34.23 -6.02 -19.55
N GLY A 861 33.15 -5.44 -18.99
CA GLY A 861 31.93 -6.19 -18.64
C GLY A 861 32.13 -7.22 -17.50
N GLY A 862 33.30 -7.18 -16.86
CA GLY A 862 33.63 -7.98 -15.69
C GLY A 862 33.01 -7.44 -14.39
N ARG A 863 33.62 -7.75 -13.25
CA ARG A 863 33.12 -7.34 -11.92
C ARG A 863 33.94 -6.23 -11.27
N GLU A 864 35.14 -5.99 -11.77
CA GLU A 864 36.11 -5.06 -11.21
C GLU A 864 35.94 -3.66 -11.81
N SER A 865 35.84 -2.66 -10.95
CA SER A 865 35.62 -1.26 -11.30
C SER A 865 36.87 -0.45 -10.97
N GLN A 866 37.27 0.45 -11.87
CA GLN A 866 38.43 1.33 -11.64
C GLN A 866 38.16 2.32 -10.51
N HIS A 867 36.92 2.79 -10.41
CA HIS A 867 36.46 3.66 -9.35
C HIS A 867 35.21 3.06 -8.70
N ASN A 868 35.15 3.08 -7.36
CA ASN A 868 33.97 2.71 -6.59
C ASN A 868 33.23 3.93 -6.01
N CYS A 869 33.73 5.13 -6.30
CA CYS A 869 33.19 6.39 -5.82
C CYS A 869 33.29 7.42 -6.94
N VAL A 870 32.24 8.22 -7.12
CA VAL A 870 32.19 9.32 -8.09
C VAL A 870 31.50 10.52 -7.47
N SER A 871 31.90 11.72 -7.87
CA SER A 871 31.27 12.97 -7.46
C SER A 871 30.56 13.63 -8.64
N GLY A 872 29.39 14.20 -8.38
CA GLY A 872 28.60 15.00 -9.30
C GLY A 872 28.06 16.26 -8.64
N THR A 873 27.43 17.10 -9.44
CA THR A 873 26.89 18.40 -9.03
C THR A 873 25.37 18.36 -9.05
N ILE A 874 24.76 18.82 -7.97
CA ILE A 874 23.33 19.13 -7.86
C ILE A 874 23.19 20.63 -8.11
N TYR A 875 22.26 21.03 -8.97
CA TYR A 875 21.83 22.42 -9.14
C TYR A 875 20.43 22.51 -8.56
N TYR A 876 20.30 23.22 -7.44
CA TYR A 876 19.03 23.31 -6.74
C TYR A 876 18.07 24.29 -7.42
N ASP A 877 18.59 25.45 -7.85
CA ASP A 877 17.91 26.36 -8.76
C ASP A 877 18.49 26.24 -10.18
N PRO A 878 17.73 25.79 -11.20
CA PRO A 878 18.22 25.73 -12.57
C PRO A 878 18.49 27.11 -13.20
N HIS A 879 18.01 28.20 -12.59
CA HIS A 879 18.22 29.57 -13.04
C HIS A 879 19.40 30.26 -12.35
N ASP A 880 19.89 29.73 -11.22
CA ASP A 880 21.08 30.22 -10.53
C ASP A 880 22.21 29.17 -10.58
N PRO A 881 23.22 29.36 -11.45
CA PRO A 881 24.33 28.41 -11.57
C PRO A 881 25.25 28.38 -10.33
N THR A 882 25.09 29.31 -9.37
CA THR A 882 25.87 29.33 -8.12
C THR A 882 25.23 28.48 -7.02
N ASP A 883 23.91 28.26 -7.10
CA ASP A 883 23.12 27.46 -6.17
C ASP A 883 23.28 25.96 -6.44
N THR A 884 24.41 25.46 -5.97
CA THR A 884 24.93 24.12 -6.26
C THR A 884 24.99 23.23 -5.01
N GLY A 885 25.25 21.96 -5.20
CA GLY A 885 25.55 20.99 -4.16
C GLY A 885 26.41 19.87 -4.73
N THR A 886 27.05 19.11 -3.86
CA THR A 886 27.93 18.00 -4.27
C THR A 886 27.27 16.68 -3.89
N LEU A 887 27.02 15.82 -4.87
CA LEU A 887 26.60 14.44 -4.67
C LEU A 887 27.81 13.51 -4.83
N ILE A 888 28.20 12.83 -3.76
CA ILE A 888 29.23 11.78 -3.79
C ILE A 888 28.52 10.43 -3.75
N LEU A 889 28.58 9.68 -4.84
CA LEU A 889 27.99 8.35 -4.95
C LEU A 889 29.07 7.28 -4.73
N ILE A 890 28.90 6.48 -3.69
CA ILE A 890 29.71 5.29 -3.40
C ILE A 890 28.93 4.07 -3.89
N LYS A 891 29.52 3.29 -4.80
CA LYS A 891 28.89 2.08 -5.35
C LYS A 891 29.56 0.81 -4.80
N ALA A 892 28.75 -0.13 -4.32
CA ALA A 892 29.22 -1.48 -4.04
C ALA A 892 29.66 -2.18 -5.35
N GLY A 893 30.97 -2.40 -5.49
CA GLY A 893 31.59 -3.06 -6.62
C GLY A 893 32.99 -3.54 -6.23
N MET A 894 33.50 -4.57 -6.90
CA MET A 894 34.89 -4.99 -6.64
C MET A 894 35.85 -3.93 -7.19
N PRO A 895 36.91 -3.54 -6.46
CA PRO A 895 37.99 -2.75 -7.01
C PRO A 895 38.80 -3.58 -8.02
N VAL A 896 39.68 -2.95 -8.80
CA VAL A 896 40.64 -3.68 -9.65
C VAL A 896 41.69 -4.40 -8.80
N ARG A 897 41.92 -5.70 -9.08
CA ARG A 897 42.86 -6.52 -8.32
C ARG A 897 44.29 -5.99 -8.49
N GLY A 898 44.95 -5.69 -7.37
CA GLY A 898 46.30 -5.13 -7.38
C GLY A 898 46.38 -3.63 -7.70
N ALA A 899 45.25 -2.93 -7.83
CA ALA A 899 45.25 -1.47 -7.86
C ALA A 899 45.94 -0.91 -6.61
N ALA A 900 46.84 0.06 -6.82
CA ALA A 900 47.40 0.81 -5.71
C ALA A 900 46.24 1.52 -4.98
N PRO A 901 46.18 1.49 -3.64
CA PRO A 901 45.16 2.23 -2.91
C PRO A 901 45.22 3.70 -3.34
N SER A 902 44.11 4.22 -3.87
CA SER A 902 44.01 5.58 -4.39
C SER A 902 43.78 6.60 -3.27
N GLY A 903 44.52 6.45 -2.16
CA GLY A 903 44.43 7.28 -0.96
C GLY A 903 45.55 6.93 0.04
N PRO A 904 45.78 7.75 1.09
CA PRO A 904 46.83 7.57 2.09
C PRO A 904 46.60 6.39 3.04
N CYS A 905 45.55 5.59 2.82
CA CYS A 905 45.35 4.32 3.52
C CYS A 905 46.04 3.21 2.73
N ASP A 906 47.20 2.74 3.21
CA ASP A 906 47.91 1.53 2.74
C ASP A 906 47.12 0.21 2.99
N ARG A 907 45.79 0.30 3.14
CA ARG A 907 44.95 -0.84 3.48
C ARG A 907 44.54 -1.56 2.22
N LYS A 908 45.11 -2.74 1.99
CA LYS A 908 44.68 -3.65 0.92
C LYS A 908 43.35 -4.30 1.30
N LEU A 909 42.51 -4.57 0.29
CA LEU A 909 41.33 -5.40 0.48
C LEU A 909 41.81 -6.81 0.89
N PRO A 910 41.30 -7.39 2.00
CA PRO A 910 41.75 -8.69 2.49
C PRO A 910 41.59 -9.84 1.47
N ASP A 911 42.50 -10.83 1.52
CA ASP A 911 42.55 -11.96 0.58
C ASP A 911 41.35 -12.91 0.69
N ASP A 912 40.71 -12.98 1.85
CA ASP A 912 39.49 -13.74 2.10
C ASP A 912 38.27 -13.16 1.36
N VAL A 913 38.18 -11.83 1.21
CA VAL A 913 37.16 -11.18 0.38
C VAL A 913 37.35 -11.52 -1.09
N TRP A 914 38.60 -11.53 -1.56
CA TRP A 914 38.92 -11.98 -2.92
C TRP A 914 38.54 -13.45 -3.14
N ARG A 915 38.88 -14.31 -2.18
CA ARG A 915 38.51 -15.72 -2.24
C ARG A 915 36.99 -15.92 -2.22
N TYR A 916 36.25 -15.09 -1.47
CA TYR A 916 34.79 -15.12 -1.46
C TYR A 916 34.22 -14.76 -2.84
N CYS A 917 34.71 -13.66 -3.42
CA CYS A 917 34.35 -13.20 -4.76
C CYS A 917 34.66 -14.25 -5.85
N ASP A 918 35.78 -14.98 -5.72
CA ASP A 918 36.16 -16.06 -6.63
C ASP A 918 35.20 -17.27 -6.53
N GLN A 919 34.60 -17.53 -5.36
CA GLN A 919 33.64 -18.63 -5.13
C GLN A 919 32.17 -18.24 -5.37
N HIS A 920 31.83 -16.95 -5.27
CA HIS A 920 30.45 -16.43 -5.38
C HIS A 920 30.36 -15.44 -6.55
N PRO A 921 29.99 -15.90 -7.76
CA PRO A 921 30.01 -15.10 -8.98
C PRO A 921 29.17 -13.81 -8.91
N THR A 922 28.08 -13.85 -8.13
CA THR A 922 27.15 -12.73 -7.98
C THR A 922 27.60 -11.68 -6.97
N PHE A 923 28.62 -11.92 -6.14
CA PHE A 923 29.15 -10.93 -5.21
C PHE A 923 29.78 -9.73 -5.95
N PRO A 924 29.55 -8.46 -5.52
CA PRO A 924 28.78 -7.99 -4.36
C PRO A 924 27.31 -7.63 -4.66
N HIS A 925 26.71 -8.22 -5.71
CA HIS A 925 25.35 -7.96 -6.20
C HIS A 925 24.41 -9.16 -6.00
N GLU A 926 24.61 -9.93 -4.92
CA GLU A 926 23.76 -11.07 -4.58
C GLU A 926 22.31 -10.64 -4.35
N SER A 927 21.35 -11.55 -4.57
CA SER A 927 19.92 -11.22 -4.53
C SER A 927 19.48 -10.65 -3.17
N THR A 928 18.67 -9.60 -3.18
CA THR A 928 18.02 -9.06 -1.97
C THR A 928 17.01 -10.03 -1.35
N ALA A 929 16.63 -11.11 -2.03
CA ALA A 929 15.80 -12.16 -1.44
C ALA A 929 16.57 -12.99 -0.39
N ASP A 930 17.91 -12.98 -0.43
CA ASP A 930 18.73 -13.60 0.58
C ASP A 930 18.83 -12.70 1.82
N GLN A 931 18.36 -13.22 2.95
CA GLN A 931 18.36 -12.55 4.26
C GLN A 931 19.07 -13.41 5.32
N TRP A 932 19.77 -14.48 4.92
CA TRP A 932 20.39 -15.47 5.81
C TRP A 932 21.91 -15.49 5.62
N PHE A 933 22.58 -14.37 5.92
CA PHE A 933 24.03 -14.29 5.76
C PHE A 933 24.75 -15.22 6.72
N ASP A 934 25.73 -15.96 6.20
CA ASP A 934 26.72 -16.63 7.03
C ASP A 934 27.86 -15.68 7.43
N GLU A 935 28.76 -16.16 8.28
CA GLU A 935 29.87 -15.34 8.80
C GLU A 935 30.81 -14.86 7.70
N TRP A 936 31.09 -15.69 6.69
CA TRP A 936 32.04 -15.35 5.62
C TRP A 936 31.45 -14.30 4.67
N GLN A 937 30.16 -14.42 4.34
CA GLN A 937 29.42 -13.45 3.55
C GLN A 937 29.31 -12.11 4.30
N PHE A 938 28.95 -12.13 5.58
CA PHE A 938 28.85 -10.92 6.40
C PHE A 938 30.18 -10.16 6.44
N GLU A 939 31.28 -10.84 6.80
CA GLU A 939 32.60 -10.20 6.88
C GLU A 939 33.08 -9.70 5.50
N SER A 940 32.76 -10.41 4.42
CA SER A 940 33.13 -9.99 3.06
C SER A 940 32.47 -8.67 2.64
N TYR A 941 31.17 -8.49 2.91
CA TYR A 941 30.48 -7.22 2.63
C TYR A 941 30.97 -6.09 3.54
N ARG A 942 31.17 -6.37 4.84
CA ARG A 942 31.66 -5.37 5.80
C ARG A 942 33.05 -4.87 5.42
N ALA A 943 33.97 -5.79 5.13
CA ALA A 943 35.34 -5.47 4.73
C ALA A 943 35.40 -4.71 3.39
N LEU A 944 34.56 -5.08 2.42
CA LEU A 944 34.45 -4.35 1.15
C LEU A 944 33.95 -2.91 1.37
N GLY A 945 32.91 -2.72 2.18
CA GLY A 945 32.40 -1.40 2.54
C GLY A 945 33.44 -0.56 3.28
N GLU A 946 34.15 -1.14 4.24
CA GLU A 946 35.23 -0.47 4.98
C GLU A 946 36.38 -0.03 4.05
N TYR A 947 36.81 -0.89 3.12
CA TYR A 947 37.83 -0.58 2.12
C TYR A 947 37.40 0.59 1.21
N ILE A 948 36.20 0.53 0.62
CA ILE A 948 35.72 1.58 -0.30
C ILE A 948 35.50 2.89 0.45
N GLY A 949 34.96 2.84 1.67
CA GLY A 949 34.77 4.03 2.51
C GLY A 949 36.09 4.73 2.84
N CYS A 950 37.16 3.96 3.09
CA CYS A 950 38.48 4.52 3.33
C CYS A 950 39.05 5.22 2.08
N ASN A 951 38.82 4.66 0.89
CA ASN A 951 39.25 5.26 -0.38
C ASN A 951 38.44 6.53 -0.73
N ALA A 952 37.16 6.58 -0.36
CA ALA A 952 36.30 7.74 -0.59
C ALA A 952 36.52 8.89 0.44
N ALA A 953 37.14 8.60 1.58
CA ALA A 953 37.22 9.50 2.73
C ALA A 953 37.84 10.86 2.43
N ASP A 954 38.88 10.94 1.60
CA ASP A 954 39.54 12.22 1.30
C ASP A 954 38.70 13.13 0.40
N GLY A 955 38.01 12.54 -0.58
CA GLY A 955 37.06 13.27 -1.42
C GLY A 955 35.89 13.81 -0.60
N ILE A 956 35.38 12.99 0.34
CA ILE A 956 34.33 13.39 1.29
C ILE A 956 34.84 14.52 2.20
N ARG A 957 36.03 14.35 2.79
CA ARG A 957 36.65 15.36 3.66
C ARG A 957 36.77 16.70 2.95
N LYS A 958 37.32 16.70 1.74
CA LYS A 958 37.48 17.90 0.93
C LYS A 958 36.15 18.60 0.69
N ALA A 959 35.13 17.88 0.22
CA ALA A 959 33.81 18.47 -0.05
C ALA A 959 33.16 19.07 1.21
N ILE A 960 33.30 18.40 2.35
CA ILE A 960 32.79 18.88 3.63
C ILE A 960 33.57 20.11 4.11
N ASP A 961 34.89 20.06 4.10
CA ASP A 961 35.74 21.14 4.59
C ASP A 961 35.59 22.40 3.74
N ASP A 962 35.53 22.26 2.40
CA ASP A 962 35.23 23.37 1.49
C ASP A 962 33.89 24.04 1.84
N THR A 963 32.87 23.25 2.16
CA THR A 963 31.53 23.75 2.53
C THR A 963 31.53 24.47 3.89
N LEU A 964 32.19 23.89 4.89
CA LEU A 964 32.26 24.47 6.23
C LEU A 964 33.17 25.70 6.29
N GLU A 965 34.25 25.76 5.49
CA GLU A 965 35.13 26.93 5.40
C GLU A 965 34.47 28.12 4.72
N LEU A 966 33.72 27.90 3.64
CA LEU A 966 32.92 28.94 2.97
C LEU A 966 31.87 29.57 3.90
N SER A 967 31.44 28.82 4.91
CA SER A 967 30.42 29.23 5.88
C SER A 967 30.98 29.99 7.09
N LYS A 968 32.30 30.10 7.25
CA LYS A 968 32.90 30.89 8.34
C LYS A 968 32.73 32.39 8.06
N PRO A 969 32.34 33.22 9.06
CA PRO A 969 32.29 34.66 8.87
C PRO A 969 33.68 35.19 8.52
N ARG A 970 33.81 35.91 7.40
CA ARG A 970 35.07 36.57 7.03
C ARG A 970 35.41 37.61 8.09
N PRO A 971 36.65 37.68 8.59
CA PRO A 971 37.05 38.76 9.48
C PRO A 971 36.87 40.10 8.75
N VAL A 972 36.11 41.00 9.36
CA VAL A 972 35.99 42.39 8.91
C VAL A 972 37.40 42.98 8.86
N PRO A 973 37.86 43.56 7.74
CA PRO A 973 39.15 44.23 7.72
C PRO A 973 39.10 45.34 8.77
N ILE A 974 39.97 45.25 9.77
CA ILE A 974 40.20 46.35 10.70
C ILE A 974 40.71 47.50 9.83
N ALA A 975 39.87 48.52 9.64
CA ALA A 975 40.32 49.76 9.05
C ALA A 975 41.44 50.30 9.95
N GLU A 976 42.66 50.37 9.44
CA GLU A 976 43.73 51.15 10.04
C GLU A 976 43.21 52.59 10.15
N SER A 977 42.83 53.00 11.36
CA SER A 977 42.53 54.39 11.65
C SER A 977 43.86 55.14 11.62
N SER A 978 43.99 55.95 10.59
CA SER A 978 45.00 56.97 10.37
C SER A 978 45.05 57.97 11.53
N ASP A 979 46.01 57.81 12.44
CA ASP A 979 46.44 58.80 13.42
C ASP A 979 47.65 59.60 12.91
N ASP A 980 47.54 60.15 11.69
CA ASP A 980 48.51 61.11 11.14
C ASP A 980 47.75 62.09 10.25
N LEU A 981 47.10 63.10 10.85
CA LEU A 981 46.72 64.38 10.22
C LEU A 981 46.01 65.29 11.25
N ALA A 982 46.75 65.72 12.27
CA ALA A 982 46.37 66.85 13.12
C ALA A 982 47.52 67.86 13.24
N ALA A 983 47.94 68.39 12.10
CA ALA A 983 48.66 69.64 12.00
C ALA A 983 48.35 70.25 10.64
N VAL A 984 47.43 71.21 10.60
CA VAL A 984 47.36 72.39 9.69
C VAL A 984 45.94 72.98 9.74
N SER A 985 45.86 74.15 10.38
CA SER A 985 44.94 75.29 10.18
C SER A 985 43.41 75.11 10.26
N GLY A 986 42.79 75.88 11.16
CA GLY A 986 41.38 76.26 11.10
C GLY A 986 40.79 76.57 12.46
#